data_AF-A0A5B8MRS6-F1
#
_entry.id   AF-A0A5B8MRS6-F1
#
_cell.length_a   1.000
_cell.length_b   1.000
_cell.length_c   1.000
_cell.angle_alpha   90.00
_cell.angle_beta   90.00
_cell.angle_gamma   90.00
#
_symmetry.space_group_name_H-M   'P 1'
#
loop_
_entity.id
_entity.type
_entity.pdbx_description
1 polymer ?
#
loop_
_entity_poly.entity_id
_entity_poly.type
_entity_poly.pdbx_seq_one_letter_code
_entity_poly.pdbx_strand_id
1 'polypeptide(L)'
;MANLSTRDGDDVYIIGFDFDGTITERDTVEDIARAAMEDNAMSPEGFYTAEEGAEKWKGILERYFAEFGDLMRTAGSASSSVTEYSQAERVFNRRMNEAFEGTGLLRGLEAGTLRRYARQIRLRQGARSLLTDLLSRERNPKPGRPAVDVHVVSLCWSEIFLREALQLPRHVGGSVSVHCNRIVWENDVCVDGKLLCTVQDPLDKSELMGKFAAEVSSGGARRVKTLFVGDSTGDLMALVSADVGIIMGGVRDSLQAICKSCGVRVAEATPDRSLSDLAGEARAAGTGSLIFRVESWKVLRALLENEGLVEKVRNPARVLCISGSDSGGGAGNQADIKTCSSYGAYGMSAFTALTAQNTQGVSAISGVDPEFVRAQIEAVVDDIGTDAIKTGMLATKEIVSVVADLVRSKGLANVVVDPVLVATSGDALAKEDIVEAFLKELLPVATVVTPNIPEAEILLGWGKGRIRTVEDAMEAAKELHAFGPKCVLVKGGHLPSSAGTDVLYDGEQMYQLESEMVETNNSHGTGCTLGSAIACGLAGGLDVHSSVRTAKTYLARVISESKGLDLGGQQRPQGPMHHHGLRTCGDPLLKSASNYKFYAVTDSRINARCGRDLVGAVKGAVQGGATIVQLREKGVSTSDLIDQAKAVIEVCRPLGVPVIVNDRVDVAIAVDADGVHVGEDDMPVKIARKMIGPMKIVGASVKTPEQAMRAERDGADYVGSGACYSTSTKSDSTLIGLEAVKKIKEAVDIPVVAIGGIDQKNAKSVLVETNADGLAVVSSVFDSPDVAQRCEEMRKIIDEAMRTAACGRK
;
A
#
# COMPACT_ATOMS: atom_id res chain seq x y z
N MET A 1 22.39 -6.86 24.64
CA MET A 1 21.38 -6.24 25.50
C MET A 1 21.23 -4.79 25.08
N ALA A 2 20.29 -4.52 24.18
CA ALA A 2 19.89 -3.17 23.84
C ALA A 2 18.62 -2.88 24.64
N ASN A 3 18.64 -1.84 25.47
CA ASN A 3 17.44 -1.34 26.14
C ASN A 3 16.40 -1.04 25.05
N LEU A 4 15.33 -1.83 24.99
CA LEU A 4 14.09 -1.39 24.37
C LEU A 4 13.75 -0.05 25.02
N SER A 5 13.79 1.03 24.25
CA SER A 5 13.29 2.32 24.70
C SER A 5 11.75 2.24 24.69
N THR A 6 11.18 1.42 25.57
CA THR A 6 9.74 1.46 25.83
C THR A 6 9.47 2.83 26.44
N ARG A 7 8.64 3.63 25.77
CA ARG A 7 8.06 4.80 26.42
C ARG A 7 7.13 4.27 27.50
N ASP A 8 7.16 4.87 28.69
CA ASP A 8 6.20 4.55 29.76
C ASP A 8 4.78 4.52 29.19
N GLY A 9 4.08 3.39 29.35
CA GLY A 9 2.65 3.27 29.03
C GLY A 9 2.24 2.55 27.73
N ASP A 10 3.16 2.05 26.90
CA ASP A 10 2.83 1.28 25.69
C ASP A 10 2.56 -0.22 26.00
N ASP A 11 1.68 -0.86 25.21
CA ASP A 11 1.50 -2.32 25.20
C ASP A 11 2.68 -2.97 24.45
N VAL A 12 3.20 -4.11 24.93
CA VAL A 12 4.36 -4.79 24.34
C VAL A 12 4.02 -6.25 24.02
N TYR A 13 4.38 -6.68 22.82
CA TYR A 13 4.35 -8.08 22.40
C TYR A 13 5.74 -8.68 22.44
N ILE A 14 5.89 -9.83 23.09
CA ILE A 14 7.11 -10.64 23.06
C ILE A 14 6.82 -11.85 22.18
N ILE A 15 7.54 -11.96 21.07
CA ILE A 15 7.31 -12.98 20.07
C ILE A 15 8.53 -13.91 20.01
N GLY A 16 8.33 -15.16 20.42
CA GLY A 16 9.31 -16.23 20.32
C GLY A 16 9.07 -17.06 19.06
N PHE A 17 10.11 -17.28 18.27
CA PHE A 17 10.10 -18.24 17.17
C PHE A 17 11.10 -19.36 17.42
N ASP A 18 10.67 -20.61 17.27
CA ASP A 18 11.60 -21.73 17.15
C ASP A 18 12.33 -21.70 15.80
N PHE A 19 13.60 -22.07 15.82
CA PHE A 19 14.43 -22.20 14.61
C PHE A 19 14.66 -23.69 14.33
N ASP A 20 13.82 -24.23 13.46
CA ASP A 20 13.95 -25.48 12.72
C ASP A 20 12.76 -25.55 11.76
N GLY A 21 11.98 -26.63 11.72
CA GLY A 21 10.81 -26.81 10.84
C GLY A 21 9.77 -25.69 10.91
N THR A 22 9.78 -24.85 11.93
CA THR A 22 9.01 -23.60 12.01
C THR A 22 9.46 -22.57 10.97
N ILE A 23 10.76 -22.26 10.90
CA ILE A 23 11.35 -21.20 10.06
C ILE A 23 11.98 -21.77 8.77
N THR A 24 12.63 -22.93 8.85
CA THR A 24 13.39 -23.56 7.77
C THR A 24 12.57 -24.66 7.08
N GLU A 25 12.94 -25.00 5.84
CA GLU A 25 12.30 -26.10 5.09
C GLU A 25 12.71 -27.49 5.59
N ARG A 26 13.82 -27.59 6.33
CA ARG A 26 14.36 -28.84 6.86
C ARG A 26 15.09 -28.63 8.19
N ASP A 27 15.30 -29.72 8.92
CA ASP A 27 16.10 -29.78 10.15
C ASP A 27 17.55 -29.36 9.90
N THR A 28 18.11 -28.59 10.83
CA THR A 28 19.44 -27.99 10.70
C THR A 28 20.54 -28.76 11.42
N VAL A 29 20.21 -29.66 12.34
CA VAL A 29 21.20 -30.44 13.12
C VAL A 29 22.02 -31.36 12.21
N GLU A 30 21.38 -31.98 11.21
CA GLU A 30 22.05 -32.84 10.24
C GLU A 30 23.10 -32.06 9.41
N ASP A 31 22.80 -30.81 9.05
CA ASP A 31 23.73 -29.94 8.31
C ASP A 31 24.96 -29.57 9.17
N ILE A 32 24.78 -29.35 10.48
CA ILE A 32 25.90 -29.11 11.42
C ILE A 32 26.78 -30.35 11.54
N ALA A 33 26.18 -31.54 11.71
CA ALA A 33 26.93 -32.79 11.80
C ALA A 33 27.70 -33.09 10.50
N ARG A 34 27.08 -32.83 9.34
CA ARG A 34 27.72 -33.02 8.03
C ARG A 34 28.90 -32.07 7.81
N ALA A 35 28.75 -30.80 8.20
CA ALA A 35 29.85 -29.84 8.19
C ALA A 35 31.05 -30.33 9.02
N ALA A 36 30.79 -30.87 10.22
CA ALA A 36 31.83 -31.35 11.11
C ALA A 36 32.57 -32.56 10.53
N MET A 37 31.84 -33.51 9.94
CA MET A 37 32.44 -34.68 9.28
C MET A 37 33.28 -34.30 8.05
N GLU A 38 32.88 -33.28 7.29
CA GLU A 38 33.63 -32.79 6.14
C GLU A 38 34.97 -32.17 6.56
N ASP A 39 34.96 -31.24 7.51
CA ASP A 39 36.18 -30.56 7.96
C ASP A 39 37.16 -31.53 8.62
N ASN A 40 36.65 -32.48 9.41
CA ASN A 40 37.52 -33.45 10.07
C ASN A 40 38.28 -34.33 9.06
N ALA A 41 37.59 -34.80 8.02
CA ALA A 41 38.18 -35.61 6.97
C ALA A 41 39.26 -34.84 6.17
N MET A 42 39.21 -33.51 6.18
CA MET A 42 40.17 -32.62 5.52
C MET A 42 41.28 -32.11 6.45
N SER A 43 41.16 -32.32 7.77
CA SER A 43 42.10 -31.81 8.77
C SER A 43 43.42 -32.59 8.78
N PRO A 44 44.59 -31.92 8.79
CA PRO A 44 45.89 -32.56 8.97
C PRO A 44 46.05 -33.28 10.32
N GLU A 45 45.26 -32.89 11.32
CA GLU A 45 45.27 -33.47 12.68
C GLU A 45 44.45 -34.76 12.78
N GLY A 46 43.51 -34.99 11.84
CA GLY A 46 42.77 -36.24 11.66
C GLY A 46 42.13 -36.81 12.93
N PHE A 47 41.26 -36.05 13.61
CA PHE A 47 40.68 -36.50 14.88
C PHE A 47 39.82 -37.77 14.75
N TYR A 48 39.24 -38.03 13.57
CA TYR A 48 38.59 -39.28 13.19
C TYR A 48 38.50 -39.43 11.66
N THR A 49 38.37 -40.65 11.16
CA THR A 49 38.16 -40.90 9.72
C THR A 49 36.71 -40.59 9.30
N ALA A 50 36.46 -40.36 8.00
CA ALA A 50 35.09 -40.15 7.49
C ALA A 50 34.13 -41.31 7.86
N GLU A 51 34.64 -42.55 7.86
CA GLU A 51 33.88 -43.75 8.26
C GLU A 51 33.57 -43.74 9.77
N GLU A 52 34.55 -43.39 10.61
CA GLU A 52 34.35 -43.24 12.06
C GLU A 52 33.36 -42.12 12.40
N GLY A 53 33.43 -40.99 11.69
CA GLY A 53 32.48 -39.87 11.85
C GLY A 53 31.05 -40.29 11.49
N ALA A 54 30.88 -40.99 10.37
CA ALA A 54 29.59 -41.51 9.94
C ALA A 54 29.02 -42.53 10.94
N GLU A 55 29.84 -43.44 11.47
CA GLU A 55 29.40 -44.43 12.45
C GLU A 55 29.02 -43.78 13.79
N LYS A 56 29.78 -42.77 14.25
CA LYS A 56 29.42 -41.97 15.43
C LYS A 56 28.07 -41.26 15.25
N TRP A 57 27.87 -40.61 14.10
CA TRP A 57 26.61 -39.91 13.82
C TRP A 57 25.42 -40.88 13.75
N LYS A 58 25.60 -42.00 13.05
CA LYS A 58 24.60 -43.07 12.98
C LYS A 58 24.24 -43.62 14.36
N GLY A 59 25.24 -43.90 15.21
CA GLY A 59 25.01 -44.38 16.57
C GLY A 59 24.20 -43.38 17.42
N ILE A 60 24.43 -42.07 17.25
CA ILE A 60 23.63 -41.04 17.91
C ILE A 60 22.19 -41.02 17.41
N LEU A 61 21.98 -41.10 16.09
CA LEU A 61 20.63 -41.13 15.50
C LEU A 61 19.85 -42.38 15.96
N GLU A 62 20.46 -43.56 15.91
CA GLU A 62 19.83 -44.81 16.37
C GLU A 62 19.42 -44.72 17.84
N ARG A 63 20.32 -44.20 18.68
CA ARG A 63 20.03 -43.96 20.10
C ARG A 63 18.92 -42.94 20.30
N TYR A 64 18.97 -41.82 19.59
CA TYR A 64 17.94 -40.77 19.64
C TYR A 64 16.57 -41.33 19.30
N PHE A 65 16.43 -42.03 18.17
CA PHE A 65 15.14 -42.58 17.74
C PHE A 65 14.62 -43.66 18.68
N ALA A 66 15.50 -44.50 19.23
CA ALA A 66 15.12 -45.51 20.22
C ALA A 66 14.58 -44.86 21.50
N GLU A 67 15.37 -43.97 22.11
CA GLU A 67 15.04 -43.32 23.38
C GLU A 67 13.86 -42.33 23.24
N PHE A 68 13.78 -41.58 22.13
CA PHE A 68 12.64 -40.72 21.86
C PHE A 68 11.37 -41.54 21.61
N GLY A 69 11.49 -42.68 20.91
CA GLY A 69 10.38 -43.62 20.75
C GLY A 69 9.86 -44.16 22.08
N ASP A 70 10.74 -44.46 23.04
CA ASP A 70 10.37 -44.86 24.39
C ASP A 70 9.66 -43.73 25.16
N LEU A 71 10.18 -42.50 25.07
CA LEU A 71 9.57 -41.31 25.64
C LEU A 71 8.14 -41.13 25.10
N MET A 72 7.97 -41.19 23.77
CA MET A 72 6.68 -41.02 23.10
C MET A 72 5.69 -42.13 23.46
N ARG A 73 6.13 -43.39 23.58
CA ARG A 73 5.28 -44.51 24.03
C ARG A 73 4.81 -44.33 25.46
N THR A 74 5.70 -43.90 26.35
CA THR A 74 5.41 -43.72 27.78
C THR A 74 4.47 -42.52 28.00
N ALA A 75 4.73 -41.40 27.32
CA ALA A 75 3.91 -40.20 27.39
C ALA A 75 2.55 -40.33 26.69
N GLY A 76 2.47 -41.14 25.63
CA GLY A 76 1.21 -41.38 24.91
C GLY A 76 0.27 -42.38 25.61
N SER A 77 0.79 -43.20 26.54
CA SER A 77 0.00 -44.22 27.27
C SER A 77 -0.41 -43.79 28.68
N ALA A 78 0.25 -42.79 29.26
CA ALA A 78 -0.11 -42.19 30.54
C ALA A 78 -0.93 -40.90 30.32
N SER A 79 -1.94 -40.67 31.17
CA SER A 79 -2.57 -39.34 31.28
C SER A 79 -1.60 -38.41 32.03
N SER A 80 -0.55 -37.95 31.36
CA SER A 80 0.48 -37.05 31.90
C SER A 80 0.11 -35.59 31.68
N SER A 81 0.44 -34.70 32.61
CA SER A 81 0.37 -33.25 32.38
C SER A 81 1.48 -32.79 31.41
N VAL A 82 1.31 -31.62 30.78
CA VAL A 82 2.37 -31.00 29.95
C VAL A 82 3.66 -30.85 30.74
N THR A 83 3.58 -30.49 32.03
CA THR A 83 4.74 -30.35 32.91
C THR A 83 5.50 -31.66 33.11
N GLU A 84 4.81 -32.76 33.36
CA GLU A 84 5.44 -34.08 33.52
C GLU A 84 6.10 -34.54 32.22
N TYR A 85 5.41 -34.36 31.08
CA TYR A 85 5.97 -34.66 29.76
C TYR A 85 7.25 -33.84 29.51
N SER A 86 7.20 -32.53 29.71
CA SER A 86 8.37 -31.66 29.47
C SER A 86 9.52 -31.91 30.45
N GLN A 87 9.25 -32.40 31.66
CA GLN A 87 10.30 -32.86 32.58
C GLN A 87 10.98 -34.14 32.06
N ALA A 88 10.21 -35.11 31.56
CA ALA A 88 10.76 -36.32 30.95
C ALA A 88 11.55 -35.98 29.67
N GLU A 89 11.04 -35.07 28.84
CA GLU A 89 11.71 -34.57 27.65
C GLU A 89 12.99 -33.78 27.98
N ARG A 90 13.02 -33.03 29.09
CA ARG A 90 14.25 -32.39 29.60
C ARG A 90 15.32 -33.41 29.95
N VAL A 91 14.98 -34.48 30.68
CA VAL A 91 15.93 -35.55 31.01
C VAL A 91 16.45 -36.22 29.74
N PHE A 92 15.57 -36.49 28.78
CA PHE A 92 15.92 -37.05 27.48
C PHE A 92 16.88 -36.14 26.69
N ASN A 93 16.52 -34.87 26.46
CA ASN A 93 17.33 -33.97 25.64
C ASN A 93 18.72 -33.71 26.23
N ARG A 94 18.81 -33.52 27.56
CA ARG A 94 20.11 -33.33 28.23
C ARG A 94 20.99 -34.57 28.09
N ARG A 95 20.43 -35.76 28.26
CA ARG A 95 21.16 -37.02 28.04
C ARG A 95 21.61 -37.16 26.58
N MET A 96 20.78 -36.76 25.61
CA MET A 96 21.15 -36.80 24.19
C MET A 96 22.25 -35.81 23.84
N ASN A 97 22.23 -34.60 24.40
CA ASN A 97 23.30 -33.63 24.25
C ASN A 97 24.61 -34.13 24.87
N GLU A 98 24.58 -34.71 26.08
CA GLU A 98 25.76 -35.32 26.72
C GLU A 98 26.30 -36.50 25.90
N ALA A 99 25.42 -37.35 25.38
CA ALA A 99 25.81 -38.46 24.53
C ALA A 99 26.46 -37.96 23.23
N PHE A 100 25.90 -36.92 22.62
CA PHE A 100 26.45 -36.30 21.42
C PHE A 100 27.81 -35.64 21.69
N GLU A 101 27.94 -34.83 22.74
CA GLU A 101 29.20 -34.20 23.14
C GLU A 101 30.29 -35.27 23.39
N GLY A 102 29.93 -36.38 24.03
CA GLY A 102 30.81 -37.51 24.28
C GLY A 102 31.39 -38.18 23.03
N THR A 103 30.79 -38.00 21.84
CA THR A 103 31.34 -38.53 20.59
C THR A 103 32.57 -37.78 20.08
N GLY A 104 32.72 -36.52 20.49
CA GLY A 104 33.68 -35.58 19.93
C GLY A 104 33.46 -35.27 18.45
N LEU A 105 32.25 -35.47 17.90
CA LEU A 105 31.97 -35.28 16.48
C LEU A 105 32.24 -33.84 16.01
N LEU A 106 32.02 -32.84 16.85
CA LEU A 106 32.28 -31.44 16.51
C LEU A 106 33.77 -31.07 16.46
N ARG A 107 34.69 -31.96 16.88
CA ARG A 107 36.13 -31.66 16.85
C ARG A 107 36.62 -31.43 15.42
N GLY A 108 37.40 -30.37 15.23
CA GLY A 108 37.92 -29.97 13.93
C GLY A 108 36.91 -29.23 13.04
N LEU A 109 35.66 -29.04 13.48
CA LEU A 109 34.70 -28.22 12.73
C LEU A 109 35.22 -26.77 12.63
N GLU A 110 35.22 -26.21 11.44
CA GLU A 110 35.58 -24.83 11.17
C GLU A 110 34.33 -23.94 11.07
N ALA A 111 34.40 -22.75 11.67
CA ALA A 111 33.32 -21.77 11.59
C ALA A 111 33.05 -21.36 10.13
N GLY A 112 34.08 -21.34 9.27
CA GLY A 112 33.95 -21.03 7.84
C GLY A 112 33.03 -21.99 7.10
N THR A 113 33.25 -23.29 7.26
CA THR A 113 32.42 -24.36 6.67
C THR A 113 30.99 -24.27 7.19
N LEU A 114 30.81 -24.05 8.49
CA LEU A 114 29.48 -23.94 9.08
C LEU A 114 28.67 -22.78 8.48
N ARG A 115 29.29 -21.61 8.25
CA ARG A 115 28.65 -20.47 7.56
C ARG A 115 28.25 -20.82 6.11
N ARG A 116 29.05 -21.64 5.43
CA ARG A 116 28.75 -22.10 4.05
C ARG A 116 27.51 -22.98 4.00
N TYR A 117 27.39 -23.94 4.91
CA TYR A 117 26.18 -24.78 5.04
C TYR A 117 24.96 -23.94 5.40
N ALA A 118 25.09 -23.05 6.38
CA ALA A 118 24.00 -22.19 6.82
C ALA A 118 23.39 -21.35 5.68
N ARG A 119 24.22 -20.82 4.77
CA ARG A 119 23.76 -20.02 3.61
C ARG A 119 22.95 -20.82 2.58
N GLN A 120 23.05 -22.15 2.60
CA GLN A 120 22.28 -23.02 1.70
C GLN A 120 20.89 -23.34 2.27
N ILE A 121 20.64 -23.05 3.55
CA ILE A 121 19.35 -23.27 4.19
C ILE A 121 18.30 -22.36 3.56
N ARG A 122 17.21 -22.99 3.11
CA ARG A 122 16.02 -22.29 2.63
C ARG A 122 15.07 -22.05 3.79
N LEU A 123 14.65 -20.80 3.91
CA LEU A 123 13.59 -20.41 4.83
C LEU A 123 12.24 -20.66 4.17
N ARG A 124 11.24 -21.04 4.96
CA ARG A 124 9.87 -21.22 4.46
C ARG A 124 9.33 -19.94 3.82
N GLN A 125 8.48 -20.11 2.81
CA GLN A 125 7.85 -18.99 2.12
C GLN A 125 7.14 -18.05 3.10
N GLY A 126 7.48 -16.76 3.04
CA GLY A 126 6.94 -15.73 3.93
C GLY A 126 7.70 -15.51 5.24
N ALA A 127 8.46 -16.48 5.74
CA ALA A 127 9.20 -16.38 7.01
C ALA A 127 10.18 -15.21 7.04
N ARG A 128 11.04 -15.13 6.01
CA ARG A 128 12.04 -14.06 5.87
C ARG A 128 11.40 -12.67 5.85
N SER A 129 10.32 -12.52 5.07
CA SER A 129 9.60 -11.25 4.92
C SER A 129 8.98 -10.82 6.24
N LEU A 130 8.36 -11.75 6.98
CA LEU A 130 7.72 -11.45 8.25
C LEU A 130 8.72 -11.07 9.33
N LEU A 131 9.80 -11.85 9.50
CA LEU A 131 10.86 -11.54 10.46
C LEU A 131 11.53 -10.20 10.15
N THR A 132 11.79 -9.91 8.87
CA THR A 132 12.36 -8.60 8.45
C THR A 132 11.45 -7.44 8.84
N ASP A 133 10.14 -7.57 8.64
CA ASP A 133 9.15 -6.54 8.96
C ASP A 133 9.06 -6.30 10.49
N LEU A 134 8.94 -7.37 11.28
CA LEU A 134 8.91 -7.30 12.75
C LEU A 134 10.17 -6.62 13.32
N LEU A 135 11.36 -7.04 12.87
CA LEU A 135 12.63 -6.48 13.35
C LEU A 135 12.87 -5.04 12.87
N SER A 136 12.35 -4.67 11.70
CA SER A 136 12.44 -3.28 11.22
C SER A 136 11.64 -2.32 12.11
N ARG A 137 10.60 -2.81 12.79
CA ARG A 137 9.70 -2.03 13.64
C ARG A 137 10.24 -1.78 15.04
N GLU A 138 10.96 -2.72 15.64
CA GLU A 138 11.70 -2.52 16.91
C GLU A 138 12.52 -1.22 16.89
N ARG A 139 13.12 -0.91 15.74
CA ARG A 139 14.02 0.22 15.56
C ARG A 139 13.30 1.57 15.40
N ASN A 140 12.02 1.59 15.04
CA ASN A 140 11.30 2.80 14.66
C ASN A 140 9.85 2.81 15.19
N PRO A 141 9.64 2.71 16.52
CA PRO A 141 8.31 2.62 17.12
C PRO A 141 7.48 3.87 16.79
N LYS A 142 6.32 3.67 16.13
CA LYS A 142 5.34 4.73 15.84
C LYS A 142 4.46 4.94 17.08
N PRO A 143 4.18 6.19 17.52
CA PRO A 143 3.32 6.45 18.68
C PRO A 143 1.93 5.80 18.54
N GLY A 144 1.40 5.24 19.63
CA GLY A 144 0.05 4.65 19.69
C GLY A 144 -0.08 3.26 19.06
N ARG A 145 1.03 2.54 18.84
CA ARG A 145 1.02 1.13 18.42
C ARG A 145 1.76 0.27 19.44
N PRO A 146 1.39 -1.02 19.60
CA PRO A 146 2.12 -1.92 20.48
C PRO A 146 3.58 -2.03 20.02
N ALA A 147 4.51 -2.00 20.98
CA ALA A 147 5.89 -2.39 20.72
C ALA A 147 5.98 -3.90 20.50
N VAL A 148 7.01 -4.34 19.78
CA VAL A 148 7.28 -5.75 19.52
C VAL A 148 8.71 -6.01 19.92
N ASP A 149 8.95 -7.11 20.63
CA ASP A 149 10.27 -7.68 20.93
C ASP A 149 10.33 -9.08 20.32
N VAL A 150 11.30 -9.33 19.43
CA VAL A 150 11.42 -10.59 18.69
C VAL A 150 12.61 -11.40 19.17
N HIS A 151 12.33 -12.64 19.57
CA HIS A 151 13.35 -13.60 19.97
C HIS A 151 13.29 -14.84 19.10
N VAL A 152 14.46 -15.32 18.68
CA VAL A 152 14.60 -16.66 18.10
C VAL A 152 15.17 -17.56 19.18
N VAL A 153 14.40 -18.57 19.60
CA VAL A 153 14.74 -19.45 20.72
C VAL A 153 14.73 -20.89 20.22
N SER A 154 15.90 -21.55 20.19
CA SER A 154 16.06 -22.83 19.48
C SER A 154 17.01 -23.79 20.20
N LEU A 155 16.76 -25.09 20.01
CA LEU A 155 17.66 -26.17 20.46
C LEU A 155 18.91 -26.32 19.58
N CYS A 156 18.99 -25.58 18.46
CA CYS A 156 20.10 -25.59 17.52
C CYS A 156 21.45 -25.44 18.24
N TRP A 157 22.45 -26.19 17.75
CA TRP A 157 23.78 -26.26 18.37
C TRP A 157 24.69 -25.06 18.11
N SER A 158 24.33 -24.16 17.18
CA SER A 158 25.20 -23.06 16.78
C SER A 158 24.48 -21.76 16.47
N GLU A 159 24.80 -20.73 17.25
CA GLU A 159 24.36 -19.35 17.00
C GLU A 159 24.89 -18.81 15.66
N ILE A 160 26.12 -19.15 15.26
CA ILE A 160 26.70 -18.72 13.99
C ILE A 160 25.88 -19.27 12.82
N PHE A 161 25.51 -20.56 12.90
CA PHE A 161 24.71 -21.20 11.87
C PHE A 161 23.36 -20.52 11.71
N LEU A 162 22.64 -20.34 12.83
CA LEU A 162 21.32 -19.72 12.85
C LEU A 162 21.35 -18.30 12.26
N ARG A 163 22.31 -17.47 12.69
CA ARG A 163 22.45 -16.09 12.21
C ARG A 163 22.71 -16.01 10.70
N GLU A 164 23.54 -16.89 10.16
CA GLU A 164 23.82 -16.93 8.72
C GLU A 164 22.62 -17.48 7.93
N ALA A 165 21.94 -18.50 8.44
CA ALA A 165 20.80 -19.13 7.78
C ALA A 165 19.60 -18.19 7.67
N LEU A 166 19.37 -17.32 8.65
CA LEU A 166 18.30 -16.31 8.59
C LEU A 166 18.49 -15.30 7.44
N GLN A 167 19.73 -15.07 6.98
CA GLN A 167 20.08 -14.15 5.88
C GLN A 167 19.42 -12.76 5.98
N LEU A 168 19.24 -12.23 7.20
CA LEU A 168 18.54 -10.96 7.39
C LEU A 168 19.39 -9.78 6.87
N PRO A 169 18.79 -8.73 6.29
CA PRO A 169 19.55 -7.64 5.70
C PRO A 169 20.42 -6.91 6.73
N ARG A 170 21.69 -6.61 6.40
CA ARG A 170 22.67 -5.96 7.30
C ARG A 170 22.23 -4.57 7.83
N HIS A 171 21.26 -3.92 7.18
CA HIS A 171 20.72 -2.61 7.56
C HIS A 171 19.54 -2.69 8.55
N VAL A 172 19.05 -3.90 8.87
CA VAL A 172 18.17 -4.13 10.02
C VAL A 172 19.01 -3.95 11.29
N GLY A 173 19.05 -2.73 11.83
CA GLY A 173 19.98 -2.32 12.89
C GLY A 173 19.63 -2.81 14.30
N GLY A 174 19.05 -3.99 14.43
CA GLY A 174 18.95 -4.76 15.67
C GLY A 174 19.58 -6.12 15.43
N SER A 175 20.49 -6.56 16.30
CA SER A 175 20.90 -7.96 16.31
C SER A 175 19.67 -8.79 16.68
N VAL A 176 19.21 -9.71 15.83
CA VAL A 176 18.22 -10.71 16.26
C VAL A 176 18.70 -11.29 17.58
N SER A 177 17.84 -11.22 18.59
CA SER A 177 18.08 -11.84 19.89
C SER A 177 17.93 -13.34 19.69
N VAL A 178 19.06 -14.01 19.50
CA VAL A 178 19.15 -15.45 19.26
C VAL A 178 19.55 -16.12 20.58
N HIS A 179 18.77 -17.12 20.97
CA HIS A 179 18.99 -17.91 22.18
C HIS A 179 19.02 -19.38 21.77
N CYS A 180 20.21 -19.94 21.68
CA CYS A 180 20.45 -21.34 21.33
C CYS A 180 21.76 -21.82 21.92
N ASN A 181 21.99 -23.14 21.87
CA ASN A 181 23.27 -23.72 22.25
C ASN A 181 24.41 -23.17 21.38
N ARG A 182 25.64 -23.21 21.91
CA ARG A 182 26.81 -22.63 21.22
C ARG A 182 27.97 -23.60 21.18
N ILE A 183 28.54 -23.80 20.00
CA ILE A 183 29.83 -24.47 19.84
C ILE A 183 30.93 -23.60 20.47
N VAL A 184 31.86 -24.22 21.19
CA VAL A 184 33.06 -23.55 21.72
C VAL A 184 34.12 -23.49 20.63
N TRP A 185 34.64 -22.30 20.36
CA TRP A 185 35.61 -22.04 19.29
C TRP A 185 36.95 -21.57 19.85
N GLU A 186 38.04 -22.07 19.27
CA GLU A 186 39.41 -21.57 19.43
C GLU A 186 39.98 -21.29 18.04
N ASN A 187 40.33 -20.03 17.74
CA ASN A 187 40.81 -19.60 16.42
C ASN A 187 39.90 -20.05 15.25
N ASP A 188 38.57 -19.88 15.40
CA ASP A 188 37.54 -20.32 14.44
C ASP A 188 37.44 -21.85 14.20
N VAL A 189 38.08 -22.66 15.03
CA VAL A 189 38.00 -24.14 14.99
C VAL A 189 37.43 -24.66 16.32
N CYS A 190 36.54 -25.65 16.28
CA CYS A 190 36.08 -26.34 17.48
C CYS A 190 37.09 -27.43 17.87
N VAL A 191 37.96 -27.17 18.84
CA VAL A 191 39.07 -28.07 19.19
C VAL A 191 38.63 -29.21 20.09
N ASP A 192 37.85 -28.92 21.14
CA ASP A 192 37.48 -29.91 22.16
C ASP A 192 36.16 -30.64 21.87
N GLY A 193 35.38 -30.12 20.91
CA GLY A 193 34.09 -30.69 20.49
C GLY A 193 32.93 -30.31 21.41
N LYS A 194 33.11 -29.33 22.30
CA LYS A 194 32.12 -29.00 23.34
C LYS A 194 31.03 -28.06 22.90
N LEU A 195 29.88 -28.21 23.56
CA LEU A 195 28.72 -27.35 23.47
C LEU A 195 28.51 -26.58 24.79
N LEU A 196 28.27 -25.28 24.68
CA LEU A 196 27.69 -24.46 25.73
C LEU A 196 26.17 -24.56 25.63
N CYS A 197 25.60 -25.37 26.51
CA CYS A 197 24.23 -25.81 26.39
C CYS A 197 23.23 -24.88 27.12
N THR A 198 22.92 -23.75 26.49
CA THR A 198 22.08 -22.65 27.01
C THR A 198 20.58 -22.85 26.82
N VAL A 199 20.14 -23.55 25.75
CA VAL A 199 18.73 -23.85 25.46
C VAL A 199 18.65 -25.31 25.03
N GLN A 200 18.33 -26.20 25.95
CA GLN A 200 18.45 -27.64 25.73
C GLN A 200 17.13 -28.37 25.66
N ASP A 201 16.08 -27.77 26.21
CA ASP A 201 14.81 -28.45 26.37
C ASP A 201 13.62 -27.45 26.31
N PRO A 202 12.38 -27.96 26.20
CA PRO A 202 11.19 -27.11 26.09
C PRO A 202 10.94 -26.24 27.33
N LEU A 203 11.38 -26.69 28.50
CA LEU A 203 11.24 -25.91 29.73
C LEU A 203 12.18 -24.70 29.66
N ASP A 204 13.41 -24.86 29.18
CA ASP A 204 14.33 -23.73 28.98
C ASP A 204 13.74 -22.67 28.02
N LYS A 205 13.08 -23.11 26.93
CA LYS A 205 12.35 -22.20 26.02
C LYS A 205 11.28 -21.39 26.75
N SER A 206 10.45 -22.06 27.55
CA SER A 206 9.37 -21.43 28.30
C SER A 206 9.90 -20.50 29.41
N GLU A 207 10.95 -20.91 30.12
CA GLU A 207 11.60 -20.11 31.17
C GLU A 207 12.19 -18.82 30.59
N LEU A 208 12.82 -18.89 29.40
CA LEU A 208 13.32 -17.72 28.68
C LEU A 208 12.18 -16.75 28.30
N MET A 209 11.09 -17.26 27.72
CA MET A 209 9.95 -16.42 27.36
C MET A 209 9.34 -15.72 28.58
N GLY A 210 9.19 -16.44 29.70
CA GLY A 210 8.73 -15.87 30.96
C GLY A 210 9.69 -14.80 31.52
N LYS A 211 11.01 -15.03 31.39
CA LYS A 211 12.03 -14.05 31.78
C LYS A 211 11.94 -12.77 30.95
N PHE A 212 11.82 -12.86 29.62
CA PHE A 212 11.67 -11.69 28.76
C PHE A 212 10.41 -10.89 29.13
N ALA A 213 9.29 -11.58 29.39
CA ALA A 213 8.05 -10.94 29.84
C ALA A 213 8.21 -10.20 31.17
N ALA A 214 8.91 -10.80 32.13
CA ALA A 214 9.19 -10.17 33.42
C ALA A 214 10.12 -8.95 33.28
N GLU A 215 11.16 -9.03 32.45
CA GLU A 215 12.09 -7.93 32.18
C GLU A 215 11.36 -6.73 31.57
N VAL A 216 10.57 -6.94 30.52
CA VAL A 216 9.77 -5.88 29.88
C VAL A 216 8.72 -5.30 30.84
N SER A 217 8.06 -6.14 31.64
CA SER A 217 7.09 -5.68 32.64
C SER A 217 7.74 -4.79 33.70
N SER A 218 8.96 -5.14 34.15
CA SER A 218 9.72 -4.34 35.11
C SER A 218 10.21 -3.00 34.55
N GLY A 219 10.29 -2.88 33.23
CA GLY A 219 10.70 -1.68 32.49
C GLY A 219 9.57 -0.67 32.18
N GLY A 220 8.42 -0.76 32.86
CA GLY A 220 7.34 0.24 32.75
C GLY A 220 6.28 -0.01 31.65
N ALA A 221 6.27 -1.20 31.04
CA ALA A 221 5.25 -1.57 30.05
C ALA A 221 3.85 -1.64 30.67
N ARG A 222 2.83 -1.14 29.97
CA ARG A 222 1.43 -1.12 30.46
C ARG A 222 0.81 -2.52 30.48
N ARG A 223 1.07 -3.29 29.43
CA ARG A 223 0.61 -4.67 29.26
C ARG A 223 1.62 -5.42 28.42
N VAL A 224 2.02 -6.59 28.89
CA VAL A 224 2.87 -7.52 28.15
C VAL A 224 2.01 -8.69 27.67
N LYS A 225 2.12 -9.02 26.38
CA LYS A 225 1.50 -10.20 25.78
C LYS A 225 2.57 -11.07 25.15
N THR A 226 2.46 -12.37 25.32
CA THR A 226 3.43 -13.35 24.82
C THR A 226 2.85 -14.18 23.68
N LEU A 227 3.59 -14.30 22.60
CA LEU A 227 3.30 -15.16 21.47
C LEU A 227 4.48 -16.12 21.28
N PHE A 228 4.22 -17.42 21.18
CA PHE A 228 5.22 -18.40 20.80
C PHE A 228 4.80 -19.13 19.53
N VAL A 229 5.72 -19.28 18.59
CA VAL A 229 5.51 -19.92 17.29
C VAL A 229 6.48 -21.10 17.15
N GLY A 230 5.92 -22.31 17.00
CA GLY A 230 6.68 -23.56 16.92
C GLY A 230 6.02 -24.59 16.01
N ASP A 231 6.58 -25.79 15.90
CA ASP A 231 6.05 -26.87 15.05
C ASP A 231 6.21 -28.29 15.62
N SER A 232 6.79 -28.43 16.80
CA SER A 232 7.20 -29.73 17.36
C SER A 232 6.75 -29.94 18.81
N THR A 233 6.91 -31.17 19.31
CA THR A 233 6.75 -31.47 20.75
C THR A 233 7.76 -30.72 21.61
N GLY A 234 8.94 -30.42 21.04
CA GLY A 234 9.99 -29.64 21.67
C GLY A 234 9.60 -28.19 21.96
N ASP A 235 8.45 -27.74 21.48
CA ASP A 235 7.90 -26.40 21.68
C ASP A 235 6.72 -26.38 22.64
N LEU A 236 6.20 -27.56 23.04
CA LEU A 236 4.88 -27.68 23.65
C LEU A 236 4.74 -26.84 24.91
N MET A 237 5.75 -26.86 25.80
CA MET A 237 5.70 -26.05 27.03
C MET A 237 5.65 -24.55 26.74
N ALA A 238 6.46 -24.07 25.79
CA ALA A 238 6.48 -22.67 25.41
C ALA A 238 5.17 -22.24 24.72
N LEU A 239 4.60 -23.13 23.89
CA LEU A 239 3.29 -22.92 23.24
C LEU A 239 2.16 -22.77 24.25
N VAL A 240 2.08 -23.65 25.26
CA VAL A 240 0.99 -23.62 26.25
C VAL A 240 1.17 -22.53 27.31
N SER A 241 2.40 -22.07 27.52
CA SER A 241 2.72 -21.03 28.52
C SER A 241 2.58 -19.61 27.98
N ALA A 242 2.59 -19.43 26.65
CA ALA A 242 2.35 -18.14 26.02
C ALA A 242 0.85 -17.74 26.09
N ASP A 243 0.55 -16.44 26.04
CA ASP A 243 -0.84 -15.96 25.90
C ASP A 243 -1.47 -16.48 24.60
N VAL A 244 -0.66 -16.63 23.56
CA VAL A 244 -1.03 -17.28 22.30
C VAL A 244 0.10 -18.24 21.88
N GLY A 245 -0.19 -19.54 21.83
CA GLY A 245 0.69 -20.54 21.22
C GLY A 245 0.23 -20.84 19.79
N ILE A 246 1.13 -20.73 18.81
CA ILE A 246 0.86 -21.01 17.40
C ILE A 246 1.73 -22.16 16.87
N ILE A 247 1.07 -23.18 16.33
CA ILE A 247 1.68 -24.26 15.55
C ILE A 247 1.67 -23.87 14.07
N MET A 248 2.84 -23.89 13.44
CA MET A 248 3.00 -23.60 12.01
C MET A 248 2.80 -24.85 11.13
N GLY A 249 1.94 -24.73 10.11
CA GLY A 249 1.75 -25.78 9.09
C GLY A 249 0.89 -26.94 9.58
N GLY A 250 1.16 -28.16 9.09
CA GLY A 250 0.47 -29.37 9.56
C GLY A 250 0.91 -29.78 10.97
N VAL A 251 -0.03 -30.20 11.83
CA VAL A 251 0.33 -30.78 13.14
C VAL A 251 0.96 -32.15 12.89
N ARG A 252 2.20 -32.35 13.36
CA ARG A 252 2.84 -33.67 13.32
C ARG A 252 2.06 -34.65 14.20
N ASP A 253 1.96 -35.91 13.77
CA ASP A 253 1.23 -36.96 14.49
C ASP A 253 1.70 -37.10 15.96
N SER A 254 3.02 -36.94 16.19
CA SER A 254 3.62 -36.95 17.52
C SER A 254 3.11 -35.82 18.41
N LEU A 255 3.10 -34.59 17.90
CA LEU A 255 2.59 -33.43 18.64
C LEU A 255 1.09 -33.57 18.92
N GLN A 256 0.32 -34.04 17.93
CA GLN A 256 -1.11 -34.28 18.13
C GLN A 256 -1.38 -35.34 19.20
N ALA A 257 -0.61 -36.43 19.20
CA ALA A 257 -0.74 -37.49 20.20
C ALA A 257 -0.43 -36.99 21.62
N ILE A 258 0.64 -36.20 21.79
CA ILE A 258 1.02 -35.65 23.09
C ILE A 258 0.05 -34.56 23.55
N CYS A 259 -0.40 -33.66 22.67
CA CYS A 259 -1.43 -32.69 23.01
C CYS A 259 -2.68 -33.40 23.55
N LYS A 260 -3.09 -34.51 22.91
CA LYS A 260 -4.23 -35.31 23.36
C LYS A 260 -3.98 -35.96 24.72
N SER A 261 -2.82 -36.56 24.98
CA SER A 261 -2.53 -37.19 26.28
C SER A 261 -2.42 -36.16 27.41
N CYS A 262 -1.93 -34.96 27.10
CA CYS A 262 -1.81 -33.84 28.03
C CYS A 262 -3.09 -33.00 28.19
N GLY A 263 -4.17 -33.31 27.47
CA GLY A 263 -5.42 -32.54 27.52
C GLY A 263 -5.35 -31.15 26.86
N VAL A 264 -4.37 -30.91 25.99
CA VAL A 264 -4.21 -29.68 25.23
C VAL A 264 -5.02 -29.78 23.92
N ARG A 265 -5.95 -28.85 23.72
CA ARG A 265 -6.73 -28.73 22.48
C ARG A 265 -5.96 -27.91 21.45
N VAL A 266 -6.07 -28.31 20.19
CA VAL A 266 -5.54 -27.56 19.05
C VAL A 266 -6.71 -27.06 18.21
N ALA A 267 -6.82 -25.75 18.02
CA ALA A 267 -7.85 -25.11 17.20
C ALA A 267 -7.23 -24.43 15.96
N GLU A 268 -8.00 -24.27 14.88
CA GLU A 268 -7.56 -23.51 13.71
C GLU A 268 -7.72 -22.00 13.93
N ALA A 269 -6.74 -21.22 13.49
CA ALA A 269 -6.80 -19.76 13.44
C ALA A 269 -6.94 -19.27 11.99
N THR A 270 -7.97 -18.47 11.74
CA THR A 270 -8.29 -17.91 10.42
C THR A 270 -7.75 -16.48 10.27
N PRO A 271 -7.45 -16.02 9.04
CA PRO A 271 -6.76 -14.74 8.80
C PRO A 271 -7.56 -13.48 9.16
N ASP A 272 -8.87 -13.59 9.40
CA ASP A 272 -9.77 -12.50 9.81
C ASP A 272 -9.73 -12.20 11.32
N ARG A 273 -9.11 -13.07 12.12
CA ARG A 273 -9.04 -12.96 13.59
C ARG A 273 -7.85 -12.10 14.03
N SER A 274 -7.88 -11.61 15.27
CA SER A 274 -6.74 -10.93 15.92
C SER A 274 -6.06 -11.83 16.96
N LEU A 275 -4.81 -11.54 17.32
CA LEU A 275 -4.12 -12.25 18.42
C LEU A 275 -4.85 -12.07 19.75
N SER A 276 -5.46 -10.91 19.97
CA SER A 276 -6.27 -10.63 21.15
C SER A 276 -7.49 -11.55 21.27
N ASP A 277 -8.13 -11.89 20.15
CA ASP A 277 -9.24 -12.86 20.13
C ASP A 277 -8.74 -14.26 20.52
N LEU A 278 -7.62 -14.69 19.93
CA LEU A 278 -7.00 -15.98 20.23
C LEU A 278 -6.62 -16.08 21.72
N ALA A 279 -6.00 -15.03 22.27
CA ALA A 279 -5.61 -14.98 23.68
C ALA A 279 -6.84 -15.03 24.61
N GLY A 280 -7.94 -14.38 24.23
CA GLY A 280 -9.20 -14.43 24.96
C GLY A 280 -9.77 -15.85 25.04
N GLU A 281 -9.78 -16.58 23.93
CA GLU A 281 -10.24 -17.96 23.86
C GLU A 281 -9.34 -18.92 24.64
N ALA A 282 -8.02 -18.78 24.52
CA ALA A 282 -7.07 -19.58 25.28
C ALA A 282 -7.27 -19.41 26.79
N ARG A 283 -7.48 -18.17 27.24
CA ARG A 283 -7.77 -17.88 28.64
C ARG A 283 -9.11 -18.46 29.09
N ALA A 284 -10.15 -18.39 28.25
CA ALA A 284 -11.46 -18.94 28.56
C ALA A 284 -11.46 -20.48 28.64
N ALA A 285 -10.60 -21.13 27.85
CA ALA A 285 -10.39 -22.57 27.90
C ALA A 285 -9.69 -23.04 29.19
N GLY A 286 -8.98 -22.14 29.87
CA GLY A 286 -8.09 -22.42 30.99
C GLY A 286 -6.63 -22.40 30.54
N THR A 287 -5.76 -21.73 31.31
CA THR A 287 -4.34 -21.55 30.98
C THR A 287 -3.68 -22.89 30.63
N GLY A 288 -3.01 -22.92 29.48
CA GLY A 288 -2.27 -24.08 29.00
C GLY A 288 -3.11 -25.21 28.38
N SER A 289 -4.41 -25.00 28.14
CA SER A 289 -5.32 -26.04 27.59
C SER A 289 -5.67 -25.86 26.11
N LEU A 290 -5.29 -24.74 25.48
CA LEU A 290 -5.64 -24.42 24.10
C LEU A 290 -4.48 -23.72 23.39
N ILE A 291 -4.12 -24.25 22.22
CA ILE A 291 -3.17 -23.65 21.29
C ILE A 291 -3.80 -23.61 19.89
N PHE A 292 -3.23 -22.80 19.00
CA PHE A 292 -3.77 -22.55 17.67
C PHE A 292 -2.86 -23.09 16.59
N ARG A 293 -3.44 -23.50 15.47
CA ARG A 293 -2.75 -23.85 14.25
C ARG A 293 -2.98 -22.78 13.20
N VAL A 294 -1.93 -22.49 12.43
CA VAL A 294 -2.01 -21.69 11.20
C VAL A 294 -1.44 -22.47 10.04
N GLU A 295 -2.16 -22.50 8.92
CA GLU A 295 -1.75 -23.25 7.73
C GLU A 295 -0.49 -22.69 7.06
N SER A 296 -0.21 -21.39 7.21
CA SER A 296 0.88 -20.71 6.51
C SER A 296 1.34 -19.44 7.21
N TRP A 297 2.55 -18.99 6.85
CA TRP A 297 3.09 -17.70 7.26
C TRP A 297 2.24 -16.51 6.79
N LYS A 298 1.42 -16.68 5.73
CA LYS A 298 0.45 -15.67 5.28
C LYS A 298 -0.66 -15.47 6.30
N VAL A 299 -1.17 -16.55 6.89
CA VAL A 299 -2.18 -16.48 7.95
C VAL A 299 -1.59 -15.89 9.22
N LEU A 300 -0.39 -16.33 9.63
CA LEU A 300 0.31 -15.72 10.77
C LEU A 300 0.51 -14.21 10.57
N ARG A 301 0.96 -13.79 9.38
CA ARG A 301 1.07 -12.38 9.03
C ARG A 301 -0.27 -11.66 9.19
N ALA A 302 -1.36 -12.21 8.69
CA ALA A 302 -2.69 -11.58 8.80
C ALA A 302 -3.12 -11.38 10.27
N LEU A 303 -2.91 -12.37 11.14
CA LEU A 303 -3.17 -12.23 12.59
C LEU A 303 -2.36 -11.07 13.19
N LEU A 304 -1.08 -10.97 12.83
CA LEU A 304 -0.19 -9.89 13.27
C LEU A 304 -0.58 -8.53 12.65
N GLU A 305 -1.11 -8.49 11.43
CA GLU A 305 -1.63 -7.28 10.77
C GLU A 305 -2.88 -6.77 11.47
N ASN A 306 -3.80 -7.67 11.84
CA ASN A 306 -5.04 -7.33 12.54
C ASN A 306 -4.76 -6.82 13.96
N GLU A 307 -3.70 -7.30 14.60
CA GLU A 307 -3.20 -6.80 15.88
C GLU A 307 -2.33 -5.52 15.72
N GLY A 308 -2.01 -5.12 14.49
CA GLY A 308 -1.22 -3.92 14.18
C GLY A 308 0.29 -4.06 14.37
N LEU A 309 0.79 -5.29 14.59
CA LEU A 309 2.21 -5.62 14.85
C LEU A 309 3.07 -5.59 13.59
N VAL A 310 2.49 -5.81 12.42
CA VAL A 310 3.15 -5.67 11.10
C VAL A 310 2.35 -4.75 10.17
N GLU A 311 2.98 -4.18 9.13
CA GLU A 311 2.23 -3.30 8.22
C GLU A 311 1.35 -4.13 7.30
N LYS A 312 0.09 -3.72 7.15
CA LYS A 312 -0.83 -4.35 6.23
C LYS A 312 -0.33 -4.08 4.82
N VAL A 313 0.22 -5.09 4.17
CA VAL A 313 0.66 -4.97 2.78
C VAL A 313 -0.59 -4.91 1.92
N ARG A 314 -0.99 -3.71 1.50
CA ARG A 314 -2.05 -3.57 0.49
C ARG A 314 -1.41 -3.85 -0.85
N ASN A 315 -1.77 -4.98 -1.46
CA ASN A 315 -1.47 -5.19 -2.86
C ASN A 315 -2.14 -4.08 -3.67
N PRO A 316 -1.45 -3.49 -4.66
CA PRO A 316 -2.06 -2.52 -5.55
C PRO A 316 -3.23 -3.16 -6.29
N ALA A 317 -4.23 -2.35 -6.66
CA ALA A 317 -5.32 -2.77 -7.52
C ALA A 317 -4.76 -3.33 -8.84
N ARG A 318 -5.23 -4.49 -9.30
CA ARG A 318 -4.70 -5.20 -10.47
C ARG A 318 -5.60 -5.00 -11.68
N VAL A 319 -5.09 -4.39 -12.74
CA VAL A 319 -5.87 -4.10 -13.95
C VAL A 319 -5.28 -4.84 -15.15
N LEU A 320 -6.09 -5.72 -15.77
CA LEU A 320 -5.70 -6.40 -17.01
C LEU A 320 -6.17 -5.61 -18.23
N CYS A 321 -5.22 -5.14 -19.04
CA CYS A 321 -5.46 -4.37 -20.25
C CYS A 321 -5.36 -5.28 -21.48
N ILE A 322 -6.45 -5.40 -22.24
CA ILE A 322 -6.55 -6.28 -23.41
C ILE A 322 -6.72 -5.39 -24.64
N SER A 323 -5.62 -5.10 -25.34
CA SER A 323 -5.61 -4.12 -26.44
C SER A 323 -4.46 -4.37 -27.40
N GLY A 324 -4.40 -3.59 -28.48
CA GLY A 324 -3.27 -3.57 -29.40
C GLY A 324 -2.04 -2.87 -28.80
N SER A 325 -0.88 -3.16 -29.36
CA SER A 325 0.37 -2.43 -29.11
C SER A 325 0.44 -1.18 -29.98
N ASP A 326 0.77 -0.03 -29.39
CA ASP A 326 1.24 1.17 -30.09
C ASP A 326 2.76 1.29 -29.89
N SER A 327 3.52 1.07 -30.97
CA SER A 327 4.98 1.19 -30.95
C SER A 327 5.49 2.58 -30.56
N GLY A 328 4.70 3.64 -30.78
CA GLY A 328 5.01 5.01 -30.36
C GLY A 328 4.71 5.28 -28.88
N GLY A 329 3.99 4.36 -28.21
CA GLY A 329 3.69 4.41 -26.80
C GLY A 329 2.70 5.50 -26.38
N GLY A 330 1.90 6.03 -27.30
CA GLY A 330 0.90 7.07 -27.04
C GLY A 330 -0.51 6.53 -26.78
N ALA A 331 -0.84 5.35 -27.31
CA ALA A 331 -2.12 4.65 -27.18
C ALA A 331 -1.92 3.16 -26.83
N GLY A 332 -2.97 2.35 -26.99
CA GLY A 332 -2.91 0.90 -26.80
C GLY A 332 -2.52 0.47 -25.39
N ASN A 333 -2.02 -0.76 -25.25
CA ASN A 333 -1.55 -1.29 -23.97
C ASN A 333 -0.47 -0.39 -23.32
N GLN A 334 0.32 0.35 -24.10
CA GLN A 334 1.31 1.29 -23.56
C GLN A 334 0.67 2.45 -22.80
N ALA A 335 -0.37 3.09 -23.37
CA ALA A 335 -1.13 4.11 -22.66
C ALA A 335 -1.87 3.52 -21.45
N ASP A 336 -2.39 2.31 -21.59
CA ASP A 336 -3.14 1.63 -20.55
C ASP A 336 -2.25 1.36 -19.31
N ILE A 337 -1.07 0.78 -19.50
CA ILE A 337 -0.09 0.50 -18.43
C ILE A 337 0.46 1.78 -17.80
N LYS A 338 0.73 2.83 -18.60
CA LYS A 338 1.15 4.14 -18.07
C LYS A 338 0.07 4.76 -17.20
N THR A 339 -1.19 4.63 -17.60
CA THR A 339 -2.34 5.09 -16.80
C THR A 339 -2.44 4.31 -15.50
N CYS A 340 -2.36 2.98 -15.53
CA CYS A 340 -2.37 2.13 -14.33
C CYS A 340 -1.26 2.55 -13.36
N SER A 341 -0.04 2.73 -13.86
CA SER A 341 1.11 3.15 -13.07
C SER A 341 0.89 4.53 -12.42
N SER A 342 0.28 5.47 -13.13
CA SER A 342 -0.08 6.79 -12.59
C SER A 342 -1.18 6.75 -11.53
N TYR A 343 -2.04 5.73 -11.55
CA TYR A 343 -3.07 5.49 -10.53
C TYR A 343 -2.56 4.66 -9.33
N GLY A 344 -1.30 4.21 -9.36
CA GLY A 344 -0.77 3.29 -8.35
C GLY A 344 -1.35 1.88 -8.45
N ALA A 345 -1.96 1.54 -9.59
CA ALA A 345 -2.44 0.21 -9.91
C ALA A 345 -1.33 -0.63 -10.58
N TYR A 346 -1.38 -1.94 -10.37
CA TYR A 346 -0.54 -2.89 -11.08
C TYR A 346 -1.19 -3.23 -12.43
N GLY A 347 -0.66 -2.64 -13.49
CA GLY A 347 -1.12 -2.90 -14.85
C GLY A 347 -0.51 -4.19 -15.41
N MET A 348 -1.35 -5.03 -16.00
CA MET A 348 -0.99 -6.24 -16.76
C MET A 348 -1.56 -6.10 -18.17
N SER A 349 -1.02 -6.83 -19.14
CA SER A 349 -1.48 -6.72 -20.53
C SER A 349 -1.60 -8.05 -21.27
N ALA A 350 -2.59 -8.15 -22.16
CA ALA A 350 -2.67 -9.13 -23.23
C ALA A 350 -2.76 -8.39 -24.57
N PHE A 351 -1.92 -8.77 -25.54
CA PHE A 351 -1.86 -8.10 -26.84
C PHE A 351 -2.78 -8.77 -27.85
N THR A 352 -3.62 -7.97 -28.52
CA THR A 352 -4.57 -8.42 -29.56
C THR A 352 -4.05 -8.17 -30.98
N ALA A 353 -3.20 -7.17 -31.14
CA ALA A 353 -2.49 -6.84 -32.37
C ALA A 353 -1.20 -6.09 -32.05
N LEU A 354 -0.22 -6.18 -32.93
CA LEU A 354 0.99 -5.39 -32.91
C LEU A 354 0.94 -4.38 -34.06
N THR A 355 1.15 -3.10 -33.76
CA THR A 355 1.22 -2.07 -34.81
C THR A 355 2.64 -1.52 -34.91
N ALA A 356 3.16 -1.41 -36.13
CA ALA A 356 4.27 -0.55 -36.44
C ALA A 356 3.69 0.87 -36.60
N GLN A 357 3.58 1.59 -35.49
CA GLN A 357 2.96 2.91 -35.41
C GLN A 357 3.91 3.92 -34.77
N ASN A 358 3.79 5.18 -35.20
CA ASN A 358 4.42 6.33 -34.55
C ASN A 358 3.51 7.57 -34.67
N THR A 359 4.01 8.76 -34.31
CA THR A 359 3.23 10.00 -34.33
C THR A 359 2.79 10.45 -35.73
N GLN A 360 3.28 9.82 -36.81
CA GLN A 360 2.87 10.10 -38.19
C GLN A 360 1.75 9.15 -38.68
N GLY A 361 1.48 8.07 -37.93
CA GLY A 361 0.45 7.08 -38.29
C GLY A 361 0.94 5.64 -38.19
N VAL A 362 0.14 4.73 -38.73
CA VAL A 362 0.37 3.28 -38.74
C VAL A 362 0.95 2.86 -40.09
N SER A 363 2.07 2.16 -40.10
CA SER A 363 2.70 1.63 -41.33
C SER A 363 2.46 0.13 -41.53
N ALA A 364 2.22 -0.62 -40.46
CA ALA A 364 1.92 -2.05 -40.51
C ALA A 364 1.10 -2.49 -39.30
N ILE A 365 0.25 -3.50 -39.49
CA ILE A 365 -0.53 -4.15 -38.43
C ILE A 365 -0.35 -5.66 -38.56
N SER A 366 -0.06 -6.33 -37.45
CA SER A 366 -0.06 -7.79 -37.32
C SER A 366 -1.05 -8.19 -36.24
N GLY A 367 -2.12 -8.89 -36.61
CA GLY A 367 -3.04 -9.49 -35.64
C GLY A 367 -2.34 -10.58 -34.82
N VAL A 368 -2.74 -10.72 -33.56
CA VAL A 368 -2.33 -11.86 -32.72
C VAL A 368 -3.35 -12.98 -32.87
N ASP A 369 -2.88 -14.21 -32.93
CA ASP A 369 -3.74 -15.40 -32.99
C ASP A 369 -4.69 -15.46 -31.78
N PRO A 370 -6.01 -15.69 -31.96
CA PRO A 370 -6.97 -15.70 -30.86
C PRO A 370 -6.66 -16.70 -29.74
N GLU A 371 -6.10 -17.88 -30.04
CA GLU A 371 -5.72 -18.86 -29.03
C GLU A 371 -4.50 -18.38 -28.24
N PHE A 372 -3.59 -17.63 -28.87
CA PHE A 372 -2.50 -16.98 -28.15
C PHE A 372 -2.97 -15.79 -27.29
N VAL A 373 -4.03 -15.08 -27.70
CA VAL A 373 -4.68 -14.08 -26.83
C VAL A 373 -5.29 -14.75 -25.59
N ARG A 374 -5.98 -15.88 -25.77
CA ARG A 374 -6.50 -16.70 -24.67
C ARG A 374 -5.38 -17.10 -23.70
N ALA A 375 -4.31 -17.68 -24.22
CA ALA A 375 -3.18 -18.13 -23.42
C ALA A 375 -2.53 -16.99 -22.61
N GLN A 376 -2.40 -15.79 -23.18
CA GLN A 376 -1.91 -14.61 -22.45
C GLN A 376 -2.83 -14.23 -21.27
N ILE A 377 -4.15 -14.20 -21.50
CA ILE A 377 -5.13 -13.85 -20.46
C ILE A 377 -5.13 -14.90 -19.36
N GLU A 378 -5.17 -16.19 -19.70
CA GLU A 378 -5.15 -17.28 -18.72
C GLU A 378 -3.87 -17.30 -17.90
N ALA A 379 -2.70 -17.09 -18.52
CA ALA A 379 -1.43 -17.02 -17.79
C ALA A 379 -1.41 -15.93 -16.72
N VAL A 380 -2.03 -14.78 -16.98
CA VAL A 380 -2.12 -13.68 -16.00
C VAL A 380 -3.20 -13.94 -14.96
N VAL A 381 -4.39 -14.32 -15.39
CA VAL A 381 -5.55 -14.49 -14.50
C VAL A 381 -5.35 -15.66 -13.53
N ASP A 382 -4.74 -16.76 -13.96
CA ASP A 382 -4.60 -17.97 -13.14
C ASP A 382 -3.47 -17.88 -12.10
N ASP A 383 -2.47 -17.03 -12.32
CA ASP A 383 -1.37 -16.80 -11.37
C ASP A 383 -1.58 -15.52 -10.54
N ILE A 384 -1.70 -14.37 -11.22
CA ILE A 384 -1.73 -13.06 -10.58
C ILE A 384 -3.15 -12.67 -10.18
N GLY A 385 -4.16 -13.07 -10.97
CA GLY A 385 -5.54 -12.62 -10.85
C GLY A 385 -5.75 -11.17 -11.35
N THR A 386 -6.99 -10.70 -11.34
CA THR A 386 -7.35 -9.34 -11.78
C THR A 386 -8.54 -8.79 -11.01
N ASP A 387 -8.54 -7.48 -10.75
CA ASP A 387 -9.61 -6.75 -10.05
C ASP A 387 -10.49 -5.93 -11.02
N ALA A 388 -9.97 -5.59 -12.19
CA ALA A 388 -10.71 -5.00 -13.31
C ALA A 388 -10.05 -5.29 -14.66
N ILE A 389 -10.86 -5.28 -15.70
CA ILE A 389 -10.42 -5.49 -17.09
C ILE A 389 -10.70 -4.23 -17.88
N LYS A 390 -9.77 -3.82 -18.73
CA LYS A 390 -10.01 -2.83 -19.78
C LYS A 390 -9.77 -3.45 -21.14
N THR A 391 -10.77 -3.41 -22.02
CA THR A 391 -10.57 -3.77 -23.44
C THR A 391 -10.36 -2.51 -24.27
N GLY A 392 -9.45 -2.57 -25.24
CA GLY A 392 -9.27 -1.55 -26.27
C GLY A 392 -9.53 -2.14 -27.66
N MET A 393 -8.60 -1.95 -28.59
CA MET A 393 -8.74 -2.48 -29.95
C MET A 393 -8.74 -4.01 -29.95
N LEU A 394 -9.85 -4.62 -30.41
CA LEU A 394 -10.01 -6.06 -30.61
C LEU A 394 -10.07 -6.31 -32.12
N ALA A 395 -9.01 -6.91 -32.68
CA ALA A 395 -8.77 -6.89 -34.13
C ALA A 395 -9.71 -7.78 -34.96
N THR A 396 -10.34 -8.78 -34.36
CA THR A 396 -11.23 -9.72 -35.05
C THR A 396 -12.39 -10.14 -34.13
N LYS A 397 -13.47 -10.66 -34.72
CA LYS A 397 -14.61 -11.20 -33.96
C LYS A 397 -14.20 -12.35 -33.04
N GLU A 398 -13.24 -13.19 -33.45
CA GLU A 398 -12.76 -14.32 -32.66
C GLU A 398 -12.08 -13.84 -31.37
N ILE A 399 -11.33 -12.74 -31.43
CA ILE A 399 -10.75 -12.12 -30.23
C ILE A 399 -11.85 -11.57 -29.31
N VAL A 400 -12.89 -10.94 -29.87
CA VAL A 400 -14.06 -10.48 -29.09
C VAL A 400 -14.70 -11.65 -28.34
N SER A 401 -14.95 -12.76 -29.03
CA SER A 401 -15.52 -13.98 -28.45
C SER A 401 -14.62 -14.57 -27.36
N VAL A 402 -13.30 -14.67 -27.58
CA VAL A 402 -12.35 -15.16 -26.58
C VAL A 402 -12.41 -14.34 -25.29
N VAL A 403 -12.42 -13.01 -25.40
CA VAL A 403 -12.48 -12.12 -24.24
C VAL A 403 -13.81 -12.28 -23.50
N ALA A 404 -14.94 -12.28 -24.21
CA ALA A 404 -16.26 -12.44 -23.63
C ALA A 404 -16.39 -13.80 -22.90
N ASP A 405 -15.91 -14.87 -23.50
CA ASP A 405 -15.94 -16.21 -22.92
C ASP A 405 -15.07 -16.34 -21.67
N LEU A 406 -13.88 -15.74 -21.65
CA LEU A 406 -13.02 -15.73 -20.47
C LEU A 406 -13.61 -14.91 -19.33
N VAL A 407 -14.22 -13.76 -19.62
CA VAL A 407 -14.94 -12.97 -18.62
C VAL A 407 -16.03 -13.80 -17.94
N ARG A 408 -16.85 -14.53 -18.73
CA ARG A 408 -17.93 -15.37 -18.18
C ARG A 408 -17.39 -16.57 -17.42
N SER A 409 -16.51 -17.35 -18.04
CA SER A 409 -16.05 -18.65 -17.51
C SER A 409 -15.18 -18.51 -16.27
N LYS A 410 -14.40 -17.43 -16.14
CA LYS A 410 -13.55 -17.15 -14.98
C LYS A 410 -14.22 -16.23 -13.95
N GLY A 411 -15.44 -15.74 -14.22
CA GLY A 411 -16.19 -14.87 -13.31
C GLY A 411 -15.53 -13.51 -13.07
N LEU A 412 -14.96 -12.91 -14.12
CA LEU A 412 -14.19 -11.67 -14.02
C LEU A 412 -15.14 -10.47 -13.86
N ALA A 413 -14.80 -9.55 -12.97
CA ALA A 413 -15.61 -8.37 -12.64
C ALA A 413 -14.99 -7.07 -13.20
N ASN A 414 -15.74 -5.97 -13.10
CA ASN A 414 -15.29 -4.62 -13.45
C ASN A 414 -14.71 -4.52 -14.88
N VAL A 415 -15.51 -4.93 -15.86
CA VAL A 415 -15.12 -4.95 -17.27
C VAL A 415 -15.44 -3.61 -17.93
N VAL A 416 -14.41 -2.83 -18.25
CA VAL A 416 -14.47 -1.58 -19.01
C VAL A 416 -14.22 -1.88 -20.48
N VAL A 417 -15.20 -1.57 -21.34
CA VAL A 417 -15.11 -1.80 -22.78
C VAL A 417 -14.95 -0.47 -23.51
N ASP A 418 -13.77 -0.21 -24.08
CA ASP A 418 -13.54 0.89 -25.01
C ASP A 418 -13.66 0.34 -26.44
N PRO A 419 -14.80 0.54 -27.13
CA PRO A 419 -15.08 -0.09 -28.42
C PRO A 419 -14.34 0.67 -29.53
N VAL A 420 -13.03 0.45 -29.65
CA VAL A 420 -12.17 1.08 -30.66
C VAL A 420 -12.51 0.52 -32.06
N LEU A 421 -13.57 1.08 -32.68
CA LEU A 421 -14.08 0.69 -33.99
C LEU A 421 -13.61 1.64 -35.11
N VAL A 422 -13.08 2.81 -34.73
CA VAL A 422 -12.55 3.84 -35.62
C VAL A 422 -11.14 4.20 -35.14
N ALA A 423 -10.20 4.30 -36.07
CA ALA A 423 -8.85 4.75 -35.74
C ALA A 423 -8.87 6.22 -35.30
N THR A 424 -7.92 6.64 -34.48
CA THR A 424 -7.78 8.06 -34.09
C THR A 424 -7.54 8.98 -35.29
N SER A 425 -7.06 8.44 -36.42
CA SER A 425 -6.94 9.13 -37.73
C SER A 425 -8.26 9.29 -38.49
N GLY A 426 -9.33 8.60 -38.06
CA GLY A 426 -10.66 8.62 -38.68
C GLY A 426 -10.97 7.46 -39.62
N ASP A 427 -10.05 6.51 -39.81
CA ASP A 427 -10.24 5.34 -40.67
C ASP A 427 -11.13 4.29 -39.98
N ALA A 428 -12.07 3.69 -40.73
CA ALA A 428 -12.89 2.60 -40.21
C ALA A 428 -12.02 1.36 -39.96
N LEU A 429 -11.98 0.90 -38.70
CA LEU A 429 -11.26 -0.31 -38.30
C LEU A 429 -12.17 -1.53 -38.26
N ALA A 430 -13.47 -1.32 -38.07
CA ALA A 430 -14.44 -2.39 -37.83
C ALA A 430 -15.12 -2.89 -39.12
N LYS A 431 -15.15 -4.21 -39.26
CA LYS A 431 -16.05 -4.94 -40.16
C LYS A 431 -17.38 -5.20 -39.44
N GLU A 432 -18.46 -5.42 -40.19
CA GLU A 432 -19.81 -5.66 -39.65
C GLU A 432 -19.85 -6.84 -38.64
N ASP A 433 -19.04 -7.87 -38.86
CA ASP A 433 -18.97 -9.05 -38.00
C ASP A 433 -18.34 -8.77 -36.62
N ILE A 434 -17.42 -7.79 -36.52
CA ILE A 434 -16.86 -7.34 -35.25
C ILE A 434 -17.93 -6.58 -34.45
N VAL A 435 -18.67 -5.68 -35.09
CA VAL A 435 -19.76 -4.93 -34.45
C VAL A 435 -20.81 -5.88 -33.88
N GLU A 436 -21.20 -6.88 -34.66
CA GLU A 436 -22.15 -7.92 -34.22
C GLU A 436 -21.64 -8.67 -32.98
N ALA A 437 -20.37 -9.08 -32.96
CA ALA A 437 -19.75 -9.76 -31.82
C ALA A 437 -19.70 -8.87 -30.56
N PHE A 438 -19.39 -7.58 -30.71
CA PHE A 438 -19.44 -6.62 -29.59
C PHE A 438 -20.82 -6.58 -28.96
N LEU A 439 -21.86 -6.37 -29.77
CA LEU A 439 -23.25 -6.23 -29.31
C LEU A 439 -23.79 -7.51 -28.68
N LYS A 440 -23.52 -8.67 -29.30
CA LYS A 440 -24.10 -9.96 -28.87
C LYS A 440 -23.33 -10.64 -27.74
N GLU A 441 -22.02 -10.40 -27.65
CA GLU A 441 -21.16 -11.20 -26.78
C GLU A 441 -20.47 -10.37 -25.69
N LEU A 442 -19.85 -9.24 -26.05
CA LEU A 442 -19.01 -8.48 -25.11
C LEU A 442 -19.78 -7.43 -24.29
N LEU A 443 -20.70 -6.66 -24.90
CA LEU A 443 -21.50 -5.69 -24.15
C LEU A 443 -22.35 -6.32 -23.03
N PRO A 444 -22.96 -7.52 -23.19
CA PRO A 444 -23.71 -8.16 -22.11
C PRO A 444 -22.90 -8.48 -20.84
N VAL A 445 -21.57 -8.53 -20.92
CA VAL A 445 -20.68 -8.78 -19.77
C VAL A 445 -19.95 -7.53 -19.29
N ALA A 446 -20.17 -6.38 -19.94
CA ALA A 446 -19.50 -5.13 -19.62
C ALA A 446 -20.11 -4.47 -18.37
N THR A 447 -19.23 -3.98 -17.50
CA THR A 447 -19.62 -3.09 -16.39
C THR A 447 -19.86 -1.68 -16.91
N VAL A 448 -19.00 -1.19 -17.81
CA VAL A 448 -19.21 0.07 -18.50
C VAL A 448 -18.63 0.00 -19.91
N VAL A 449 -19.38 0.51 -20.89
CA VAL A 449 -18.89 0.73 -22.25
C VAL A 449 -18.68 2.22 -22.49
N THR A 450 -17.58 2.60 -23.16
CA THR A 450 -17.14 3.99 -23.29
C THR A 450 -17.02 4.46 -24.75
N PRO A 451 -18.06 4.35 -25.61
CA PRO A 451 -17.95 4.76 -27.02
C PRO A 451 -17.81 6.28 -27.17
N ASN A 452 -17.04 6.72 -28.18
CA ASN A 452 -17.17 8.08 -28.71
C ASN A 452 -18.38 8.19 -29.64
N ILE A 453 -18.69 9.41 -30.11
CA ILE A 453 -19.84 9.64 -30.98
C ILE A 453 -19.83 8.77 -32.25
N PRO A 454 -18.75 8.75 -33.08
CA PRO A 454 -18.68 7.84 -34.22
C PRO A 454 -18.87 6.35 -33.86
N GLU A 455 -18.27 5.88 -32.77
CA GLU A 455 -18.38 4.50 -32.31
C GLU A 455 -19.82 4.17 -31.87
N ALA A 456 -20.49 5.09 -31.18
CA ALA A 456 -21.89 4.93 -30.79
C ALA A 456 -22.81 4.85 -32.02
N GLU A 457 -22.59 5.69 -33.03
CA GLU A 457 -23.35 5.63 -34.29
C GLU A 457 -23.15 4.29 -35.01
N ILE A 458 -21.90 3.80 -35.09
CA ILE A 458 -21.59 2.50 -35.71
C ILE A 458 -22.24 1.35 -34.95
N LEU A 459 -22.12 1.32 -33.63
CA LEU A 459 -22.71 0.27 -32.79
C LEU A 459 -24.23 0.22 -32.91
N LEU A 460 -24.89 1.37 -33.03
CA LEU A 460 -26.34 1.47 -33.16
C LEU A 460 -26.83 1.31 -34.62
N GLY A 461 -25.92 1.23 -35.59
CA GLY A 461 -26.28 1.28 -37.02
C GLY A 461 -26.90 2.60 -37.44
N TRP A 462 -26.63 3.68 -36.69
CA TRP A 462 -27.10 5.03 -37.01
C TRP A 462 -26.24 5.65 -38.11
N GLY A 463 -26.85 6.51 -38.93
CA GLY A 463 -26.14 7.23 -39.98
C GLY A 463 -25.12 8.22 -39.41
N LYS A 464 -23.96 8.36 -40.07
CA LYS A 464 -22.89 9.27 -39.65
C LYS A 464 -23.40 10.70 -39.43
N GLY A 465 -23.12 11.25 -38.25
CA GLY A 465 -23.54 12.60 -37.86
C GLY A 465 -25.03 12.70 -37.49
N ARG A 466 -25.64 11.60 -37.03
CA ARG A 466 -26.97 11.57 -36.39
C ARG A 466 -26.93 12.16 -34.99
N ILE A 467 -25.83 11.93 -34.25
CA ILE A 467 -25.67 12.42 -32.88
C ILE A 467 -24.99 13.79 -32.93
N ARG A 468 -25.75 14.86 -32.68
CA ARG A 468 -25.26 16.25 -32.76
C ARG A 468 -25.46 17.04 -31.47
N THR A 469 -26.32 16.55 -30.59
CA THR A 469 -26.70 17.21 -29.34
C THR A 469 -26.44 16.29 -28.15
N VAL A 470 -26.47 16.86 -26.94
CA VAL A 470 -26.36 16.08 -25.70
C VAL A 470 -27.58 15.15 -25.57
N GLU A 471 -28.76 15.59 -26.01
CA GLU A 471 -29.99 14.81 -26.04
C GLU A 471 -29.87 13.58 -26.96
N ASP A 472 -29.26 13.73 -28.14
CA ASP A 472 -28.99 12.59 -29.03
C ASP A 472 -28.01 11.59 -28.37
N ALA A 473 -27.00 12.09 -27.65
CA ALA A 473 -26.06 11.24 -26.92
C ALA A 473 -26.73 10.50 -25.76
N MET A 474 -27.69 11.12 -25.08
CA MET A 474 -28.53 10.47 -24.07
C MET A 474 -29.42 9.37 -24.68
N GLU A 475 -29.99 9.61 -25.86
CA GLU A 475 -30.77 8.60 -26.60
C GLU A 475 -29.88 7.40 -26.95
N ALA A 476 -28.70 7.65 -27.52
CA ALA A 476 -27.73 6.62 -27.86
C ALA A 476 -27.29 5.81 -26.62
N ALA A 477 -27.05 6.47 -25.48
CA ALA A 477 -26.68 5.78 -24.24
C ALA A 477 -27.77 4.83 -23.74
N LYS A 478 -29.05 5.20 -23.87
CA LYS A 478 -30.20 4.32 -23.51
C LYS A 478 -30.31 3.12 -24.43
N GLU A 479 -30.18 3.33 -25.74
CA GLU A 479 -30.25 2.22 -26.71
C GLU A 479 -29.08 1.25 -26.55
N LEU A 480 -27.86 1.75 -26.35
CA LEU A 480 -26.69 0.92 -26.09
C LEU A 480 -26.81 0.12 -24.79
N HIS A 481 -27.43 0.70 -23.76
CA HIS A 481 -27.68 0.00 -22.50
C HIS A 481 -28.63 -1.21 -22.69
N ALA A 482 -29.55 -1.15 -23.66
CA ALA A 482 -30.45 -2.26 -23.96
C ALA A 482 -29.73 -3.52 -24.49
N PHE A 483 -28.47 -3.40 -24.94
CA PHE A 483 -27.64 -4.54 -25.32
C PHE A 483 -26.95 -5.24 -24.13
N GLY A 484 -27.18 -4.77 -22.90
CA GLY A 484 -26.77 -5.44 -21.66
C GLY A 484 -25.60 -4.85 -20.84
N PRO A 485 -24.82 -3.82 -21.26
CA PRO A 485 -23.80 -3.27 -20.37
C PRO A 485 -24.47 -2.59 -19.17
N LYS A 486 -23.89 -2.72 -17.97
CA LYS A 486 -24.49 -2.11 -16.75
C LYS A 486 -24.54 -0.59 -16.82
N CYS A 487 -23.55 0.03 -17.45
CA CYS A 487 -23.50 1.47 -17.66
C CYS A 487 -22.96 1.79 -19.06
N VAL A 488 -23.35 2.95 -19.59
CA VAL A 488 -22.89 3.45 -20.90
C VAL A 488 -22.40 4.89 -20.76
N LEU A 489 -21.14 5.13 -21.13
CA LEU A 489 -20.54 6.46 -21.20
C LEU A 489 -20.33 6.88 -22.66
N VAL A 490 -21.21 7.72 -23.19
CA VAL A 490 -21.04 8.32 -24.52
C VAL A 490 -20.13 9.54 -24.39
N LYS A 491 -18.94 9.47 -24.99
CA LYS A 491 -17.91 10.53 -24.93
C LYS A 491 -18.25 11.66 -25.90
N GLY A 492 -18.41 12.88 -25.38
CA GLY A 492 -18.92 14.05 -26.09
C GLY A 492 -17.92 14.80 -26.95
N GLY A 493 -16.64 14.43 -26.97
CA GLY A 493 -15.54 15.14 -27.66
C GLY A 493 -15.77 15.53 -29.14
N HIS A 494 -16.79 14.97 -29.79
CA HIS A 494 -17.17 15.23 -31.19
C HIS A 494 -18.47 16.02 -31.36
N LEU A 495 -19.11 16.44 -30.26
CA LEU A 495 -20.33 17.26 -30.30
C LEU A 495 -20.00 18.70 -30.77
N PRO A 496 -20.68 19.24 -31.80
CA PRO A 496 -20.35 20.55 -32.38
C PRO A 496 -20.38 21.74 -31.41
N SER A 497 -21.29 21.72 -30.44
CA SER A 497 -21.53 22.86 -29.53
C SER A 497 -21.29 22.55 -28.05
N SER A 498 -20.95 21.30 -27.73
CA SER A 498 -20.82 20.79 -26.35
C SER A 498 -19.74 19.72 -26.25
N ALA A 499 -18.63 19.88 -26.97
CA ALA A 499 -17.55 18.88 -27.05
C ALA A 499 -16.98 18.45 -25.68
N GLY A 500 -17.15 19.27 -24.63
CA GLY A 500 -16.72 18.96 -23.27
C GLY A 500 -17.67 18.06 -22.46
N THR A 501 -18.87 17.75 -22.95
CA THR A 501 -19.93 17.10 -22.17
C THR A 501 -20.07 15.62 -22.52
N ASP A 502 -19.66 14.73 -21.60
CA ASP A 502 -19.92 13.30 -21.72
C ASP A 502 -21.25 12.95 -21.05
N VAL A 503 -21.91 11.90 -21.53
CA VAL A 503 -23.17 11.40 -20.98
C VAL A 503 -22.97 10.00 -20.43
N LEU A 504 -23.23 9.80 -19.14
CA LEU A 504 -23.24 8.51 -18.47
C LEU A 504 -24.68 8.09 -18.14
N TYR A 505 -25.06 6.88 -18.53
CA TYR A 505 -26.31 6.24 -18.15
C TYR A 505 -26.03 4.96 -17.36
N ASP A 506 -26.66 4.80 -16.20
CA ASP A 506 -26.49 3.61 -15.33
C ASP A 506 -27.68 2.63 -15.36
N GLY A 507 -28.64 2.87 -16.25
CA GLY A 507 -29.89 2.12 -16.34
C GLY A 507 -31.08 2.80 -15.65
N GLU A 508 -30.84 3.77 -14.77
CA GLU A 508 -31.88 4.52 -14.05
C GLU A 508 -31.75 6.03 -14.26
N GLN A 509 -30.55 6.57 -14.10
CA GLN A 509 -30.23 7.98 -14.09
C GLN A 509 -29.27 8.37 -15.21
N MET A 510 -29.47 9.60 -15.70
CA MET A 510 -28.59 10.24 -16.67
C MET A 510 -27.70 11.26 -15.98
N TYR A 511 -26.39 11.13 -16.16
CA TYR A 511 -25.39 12.06 -15.65
C TYR A 511 -24.69 12.75 -16.81
N GLN A 512 -24.66 14.08 -16.76
CA GLN A 512 -23.84 14.89 -17.65
C GLN A 512 -22.54 15.24 -16.93
N LEU A 513 -21.42 14.99 -17.60
CA LEU A 513 -20.09 15.20 -17.07
C LEU A 513 -19.38 16.22 -17.96
N GLU A 514 -19.35 17.47 -17.51
CA GLU A 514 -18.75 18.58 -18.25
C GLU A 514 -17.26 18.76 -17.89
N SER A 515 -16.46 19.14 -18.87
CA SER A 515 -15.08 19.61 -18.66
C SER A 515 -14.72 20.68 -19.68
N GLU A 516 -13.80 21.57 -19.31
CA GLU A 516 -13.21 22.50 -20.27
C GLU A 516 -12.48 21.75 -21.40
N MET A 517 -12.72 22.19 -22.64
CA MET A 517 -11.97 21.69 -23.79
C MET A 517 -10.56 22.28 -23.78
N VAL A 518 -9.58 21.40 -23.91
CA VAL A 518 -8.17 21.79 -23.93
C VAL A 518 -7.68 21.82 -25.38
N GLU A 519 -7.38 23.02 -25.88
CA GLU A 519 -6.74 23.16 -27.20
C GLU A 519 -5.30 22.61 -27.16
N THR A 520 -5.08 21.49 -27.87
CA THR A 520 -3.77 20.86 -28.04
C THR A 520 -3.77 19.90 -29.23
N ASN A 521 -2.60 19.72 -29.86
CA ASN A 521 -2.38 18.68 -30.87
C ASN A 521 -1.87 17.37 -30.25
N ASN A 522 -1.64 17.34 -28.92
CA ASN A 522 -1.16 16.17 -28.20
C ASN A 522 -2.33 15.43 -27.54
N SER A 523 -3.15 14.76 -28.35
CA SER A 523 -4.39 14.07 -27.96
C SER A 523 -4.41 12.58 -28.32
N HIS A 524 -3.29 12.03 -28.82
CA HIS A 524 -3.21 10.61 -29.17
C HIS A 524 -3.34 9.75 -27.91
N GLY A 525 -4.29 8.81 -27.92
CA GLY A 525 -4.55 7.88 -26.82
C GLY A 525 -5.59 8.31 -25.79
N THR A 526 -6.27 9.45 -25.96
CA THR A 526 -7.30 9.97 -25.02
C THR A 526 -8.34 8.93 -24.59
N GLY A 527 -8.89 8.16 -25.54
CA GLY A 527 -9.84 7.09 -25.25
C GLY A 527 -9.26 5.96 -24.39
N CYS A 528 -8.07 5.46 -24.76
CA CYS A 528 -7.36 4.42 -24.02
C CYS A 528 -7.09 4.86 -22.56
N THR A 529 -6.56 6.07 -22.40
CA THR A 529 -6.28 6.66 -21.08
C THR A 529 -7.54 6.80 -20.24
N LEU A 530 -8.67 7.24 -20.82
CA LEU A 530 -9.94 7.36 -20.09
C LEU A 530 -10.43 5.98 -19.61
N GLY A 531 -10.50 5.00 -20.52
CA GLY A 531 -10.96 3.65 -20.20
C GLY A 531 -10.11 2.99 -19.12
N SER A 532 -8.78 3.12 -19.21
CA SER A 532 -7.87 2.58 -18.19
C SER A 532 -7.98 3.28 -16.84
N ALA A 533 -8.18 4.60 -16.83
CA ALA A 533 -8.41 5.35 -15.59
C ALA A 533 -9.72 4.92 -14.90
N ILE A 534 -10.79 4.68 -15.67
CA ILE A 534 -12.05 4.12 -15.14
C ILE A 534 -11.80 2.74 -14.54
N ALA A 535 -11.10 1.85 -15.27
CA ALA A 535 -10.77 0.51 -14.79
C ALA A 535 -9.96 0.54 -13.49
N CYS A 536 -9.02 1.48 -13.35
CA CYS A 536 -8.27 1.69 -12.11
C CYS A 536 -9.16 2.14 -10.95
N GLY A 537 -10.11 3.03 -11.19
CA GLY A 537 -11.10 3.46 -10.19
C GLY A 537 -11.94 2.28 -9.67
N LEU A 538 -12.46 1.47 -10.60
CA LEU A 538 -13.25 0.28 -10.27
C LEU A 538 -12.43 -0.77 -9.53
N ALA A 539 -11.20 -1.04 -9.98
CA ALA A 539 -10.29 -1.96 -9.30
C ALA A 539 -9.93 -1.47 -7.88
N GLY A 540 -9.93 -0.15 -7.67
CA GLY A 540 -9.75 0.49 -6.36
C GLY A 540 -11.00 0.51 -5.47
N GLY A 541 -12.13 -0.01 -5.95
CA GLY A 541 -13.40 -0.11 -5.21
C GLY A 541 -14.33 1.09 -5.34
N LEU A 542 -14.08 2.01 -6.28
CA LEU A 542 -15.03 3.08 -6.59
C LEU A 542 -16.24 2.55 -7.37
N ASP A 543 -17.38 3.22 -7.25
CA ASP A 543 -18.51 2.99 -8.14
C ASP A 543 -18.24 3.55 -9.56
N VAL A 544 -19.08 3.20 -10.53
CA VAL A 544 -18.88 3.58 -11.95
C VAL A 544 -18.89 5.09 -12.13
N HIS A 545 -19.86 5.80 -11.55
CA HIS A 545 -20.00 7.23 -11.73
C HIS A 545 -18.83 7.99 -11.09
N SER A 546 -18.42 7.61 -9.89
CA SER A 546 -17.21 8.13 -9.24
C SER A 546 -15.95 7.84 -10.08
N SER A 547 -15.80 6.62 -10.59
CA SER A 547 -14.68 6.23 -11.45
C SER A 547 -14.59 7.08 -12.72
N VAL A 548 -15.71 7.24 -13.43
CA VAL A 548 -15.80 8.06 -14.65
C VAL A 548 -15.46 9.51 -14.36
N ARG A 549 -16.01 10.09 -13.29
CA ARG A 549 -15.72 11.48 -12.90
C ARG A 549 -14.23 11.68 -12.64
N THR A 550 -13.62 10.81 -11.82
CA THR A 550 -12.18 10.90 -11.51
C THR A 550 -11.31 10.70 -12.74
N ALA A 551 -11.69 9.78 -13.63
CA ALA A 551 -11.00 9.51 -14.87
C ALA A 551 -11.04 10.71 -15.83
N LYS A 552 -12.19 11.39 -15.93
CA LYS A 552 -12.36 12.60 -16.73
C LYS A 552 -11.50 13.75 -16.20
N THR A 553 -11.48 13.97 -14.88
CA THR A 553 -10.60 14.98 -14.26
C THR A 553 -9.12 14.67 -14.51
N TYR A 554 -8.72 13.40 -14.34
CA TYR A 554 -7.36 12.95 -14.64
C TYR A 554 -6.99 13.20 -16.11
N LEU A 555 -7.87 12.83 -17.04
CA LEU A 555 -7.64 13.00 -18.47
C LEU A 555 -7.48 14.49 -18.83
N ALA A 556 -8.36 15.36 -18.34
CA ALA A 556 -8.27 16.80 -18.58
C ALA A 556 -6.91 17.38 -18.13
N ARG A 557 -6.42 16.95 -16.95
CA ARG A 557 -5.08 17.30 -16.48
C ARG A 557 -3.99 16.78 -17.41
N VAL A 558 -4.03 15.51 -17.78
CA VAL A 558 -3.05 14.89 -18.68
C VAL A 558 -2.98 15.63 -20.02
N ILE A 559 -4.12 15.95 -20.63
CA ILE A 559 -4.18 16.69 -21.90
C ILE A 559 -3.59 18.10 -21.74
N SER A 560 -3.94 18.79 -20.65
CA SER A 560 -3.40 20.13 -20.34
C SER A 560 -1.88 20.14 -20.17
N GLU A 561 -1.34 19.20 -19.40
CA GLU A 561 0.10 19.05 -19.17
C GLU A 561 0.85 18.59 -20.43
N SER A 562 0.14 17.98 -21.38
CA SER A 562 0.71 17.55 -22.65
C SER A 562 0.98 18.68 -23.62
N LYS A 563 0.46 19.91 -23.42
CA LYS A 563 0.64 21.03 -24.36
C LYS A 563 2.11 21.32 -24.72
N GLY A 564 3.01 21.15 -23.76
CA GLY A 564 4.45 21.42 -23.93
C GLY A 564 5.26 20.25 -24.47
N LEU A 565 4.67 19.08 -24.72
CA LEU A 565 5.41 17.91 -25.21
C LEU A 565 5.80 18.08 -26.68
N ASP A 566 7.10 18.04 -26.94
CA ASP A 566 7.66 18.00 -28.29
C ASP A 566 8.27 16.63 -28.62
N LEU A 567 7.39 15.64 -28.79
CA LEU A 567 7.76 14.26 -29.16
C LEU A 567 7.16 13.87 -30.51
N GLY A 568 8.02 13.52 -31.48
CA GLY A 568 7.62 13.18 -32.85
C GLY A 568 7.84 14.32 -33.86
N GLY A 569 7.71 14.03 -35.16
CA GLY A 569 8.02 15.00 -36.23
C GLY A 569 7.12 16.25 -36.24
N GLN A 570 7.62 17.36 -36.80
CA GLN A 570 6.96 18.67 -36.79
C GLN A 570 5.62 18.74 -37.56
N GLN A 571 5.35 17.78 -38.47
CA GLN A 571 4.10 17.68 -39.25
C GLN A 571 3.19 16.54 -38.78
N ARG A 572 3.23 16.19 -37.48
CA ARG A 572 2.43 15.09 -36.92
C ARG A 572 0.92 15.45 -36.83
N PRO A 573 -0.01 14.55 -37.22
CA PRO A 573 -1.45 14.76 -37.04
C PRO A 573 -1.87 14.85 -35.56
N GLN A 574 -1.30 14.00 -34.71
CA GLN A 574 -1.52 13.99 -33.27
C GLN A 574 -0.25 13.55 -32.53
N GLY A 575 0.08 14.21 -31.42
CA GLY A 575 1.18 13.85 -30.53
C GLY A 575 0.73 13.07 -29.29
N PRO A 576 1.68 12.43 -28.57
CA PRO A 576 1.39 11.62 -27.40
C PRO A 576 1.05 12.48 -26.17
N MET A 577 0.37 11.87 -25.20
CA MET A 577 0.04 12.49 -23.93
C MET A 577 1.04 12.20 -22.80
N HIS A 578 1.14 13.13 -21.86
CA HIS A 578 1.97 13.06 -20.65
C HIS A 578 1.26 12.35 -19.50
N HIS A 579 1.18 11.02 -19.55
CA HIS A 579 0.46 10.19 -18.56
C HIS A 579 0.93 10.36 -17.10
N HIS A 580 2.20 10.78 -16.88
CA HIS A 580 2.82 10.96 -15.57
C HIS A 580 2.96 12.43 -15.10
N GLY A 581 2.50 13.41 -15.90
CA GLY A 581 2.85 14.84 -15.79
C GLY A 581 4.34 15.15 -15.98
N LEU A 582 4.73 16.36 -16.44
CA LEU A 582 6.13 16.77 -16.69
C LEU A 582 7.02 16.49 -15.47
N ARG A 583 7.60 15.29 -15.41
CA ARG A 583 8.49 14.81 -14.37
C ARG A 583 9.70 14.21 -15.05
N THR A 584 10.85 14.84 -14.88
CA THR A 584 12.13 14.28 -15.30
C THR A 584 12.50 13.12 -14.36
N CYS A 585 13.23 12.12 -14.85
CA CYS A 585 13.82 11.08 -14.01
C CYS A 585 14.51 11.69 -12.79
N GLY A 586 14.06 11.35 -11.58
CA GLY A 586 14.60 11.87 -10.32
C GLY A 586 13.57 12.38 -9.31
N ASP A 587 12.29 12.49 -9.68
CA ASP A 587 11.27 13.13 -8.82
C ASP A 587 10.41 12.10 -8.04
N PRO A 588 10.33 12.16 -6.69
CA PRO A 588 9.54 11.24 -5.88
C PRO A 588 8.03 11.31 -6.21
N LEU A 589 7.40 10.13 -6.24
CA LEU A 589 6.01 9.89 -6.65
C LEU A 589 4.97 10.82 -5.97
N LEU A 590 4.16 11.47 -6.82
CA LEU A 590 2.75 11.90 -6.61
C LEU A 590 2.47 12.93 -5.50
N LYS A 591 2.84 14.23 -5.66
CA LYS A 591 2.43 15.26 -4.66
C LYS A 591 2.02 16.69 -5.11
N SER A 592 2.18 17.15 -6.37
CA SER A 592 2.16 18.61 -6.66
C SER A 592 1.03 19.21 -7.55
N ALA A 593 -0.17 18.63 -7.64
CA ALA A 593 -1.21 19.14 -8.56
C ALA A 593 -2.20 20.19 -7.98
N SER A 594 -2.11 20.58 -6.71
CA SER A 594 -3.04 21.56 -6.10
C SER A 594 -2.58 23.00 -6.33
N ASN A 595 -3.50 23.87 -6.77
CA ASN A 595 -3.24 25.29 -6.99
C ASN A 595 -3.34 26.07 -5.67
N TYR A 596 -2.22 26.26 -4.97
CA TYR A 596 -2.19 26.90 -3.64
C TYR A 596 -2.33 28.43 -3.64
N LYS A 597 -2.50 29.06 -4.81
CA LYS A 597 -2.39 30.52 -4.99
C LYS A 597 -3.29 31.35 -4.07
N PHE A 598 -4.57 31.00 -3.98
CA PHE A 598 -5.55 31.73 -3.18
C PHE A 598 -6.33 30.81 -2.25
N TYR A 599 -5.94 30.83 -0.99
CA TYR A 599 -6.39 29.90 0.03
C TYR A 599 -7.37 30.60 0.97
N ALA A 600 -8.67 30.35 0.81
CA ALA A 600 -9.73 30.99 1.61
C ALA A 600 -9.98 30.19 2.89
N VAL A 601 -9.87 30.84 4.06
CA VAL A 601 -10.02 30.18 5.36
C VAL A 601 -11.24 30.74 6.08
N THR A 602 -12.18 29.88 6.46
CA THR A 602 -13.42 30.31 7.14
C THR A 602 -13.17 30.71 8.60
N ASP A 603 -14.08 31.48 9.20
CA ASP A 603 -14.13 31.71 10.65
C ASP A 603 -15.58 31.95 11.10
N SER A 604 -16.11 30.99 11.89
CA SER A 604 -17.41 31.05 12.57
C SER A 604 -17.83 32.42 13.12
N ARG A 605 -16.90 33.17 13.75
CA ARG A 605 -17.22 34.43 14.43
C ARG A 605 -17.49 35.56 13.44
N ILE A 606 -16.82 35.53 12.29
CA ILE A 606 -16.98 36.55 11.24
C ILE A 606 -18.33 36.34 10.54
N ASN A 607 -18.64 35.09 10.18
CA ASN A 607 -19.92 34.77 9.54
C ASN A 607 -21.11 35.06 10.46
N ALA A 608 -21.00 34.72 11.75
CA ALA A 608 -22.01 35.04 12.76
C ALA A 608 -22.20 36.57 12.95
N ARG A 609 -21.10 37.34 13.02
CA ARG A 609 -21.16 38.81 13.14
C ARG A 609 -21.79 39.48 11.91
N CYS A 610 -21.54 38.94 10.71
CA CYS A 610 -22.11 39.45 9.47
C CYS A 610 -23.51 38.89 9.17
N GLY A 611 -24.07 38.01 10.01
CA GLY A 611 -25.39 37.41 9.83
C GLY A 611 -25.51 36.53 8.58
N ARG A 612 -24.43 35.85 8.18
CA ARG A 612 -24.37 35.06 6.94
C ARG A 612 -24.23 33.57 7.17
N ASP A 613 -24.89 32.83 6.29
CA ASP A 613 -24.71 31.39 6.18
C ASP A 613 -23.32 31.04 5.63
N LEU A 614 -22.71 30.01 6.21
CA LEU A 614 -21.36 29.54 5.88
C LEU A 614 -21.27 29.09 4.42
N VAL A 615 -22.26 28.34 3.95
CA VAL A 615 -22.29 27.78 2.59
C VAL A 615 -22.39 28.91 1.57
N GLY A 616 -23.24 29.91 1.84
CA GLY A 616 -23.33 31.12 1.03
C GLY A 616 -22.02 31.90 0.94
N ALA A 617 -21.31 32.06 2.06
CA ALA A 617 -20.02 32.75 2.09
C ALA A 617 -18.93 31.98 1.32
N VAL A 618 -18.87 30.66 1.49
CA VAL A 618 -17.92 29.80 0.76
C VAL A 618 -18.21 29.80 -0.74
N LYS A 619 -19.48 29.73 -1.14
CA LYS A 619 -19.89 29.84 -2.55
C LYS A 619 -19.41 31.16 -3.16
N GLY A 620 -19.59 32.27 -2.45
CA GLY A 620 -19.06 33.57 -2.88
C GLY A 620 -17.54 33.56 -3.02
N ALA A 621 -16.82 32.98 -2.06
CA ALA A 621 -15.36 32.91 -2.11
C ALA A 621 -14.84 32.09 -3.31
N VAL A 622 -15.45 30.95 -3.59
CA VAL A 622 -15.11 30.10 -4.74
C VAL A 622 -15.42 30.81 -6.06
N GLN A 623 -16.59 31.44 -6.19
CA GLN A 623 -16.97 32.23 -7.37
C GLN A 623 -16.03 33.42 -7.61
N GLY A 624 -15.53 34.04 -6.55
CA GLY A 624 -14.53 35.11 -6.62
C GLY A 624 -13.10 34.63 -6.88
N GLY A 625 -12.87 33.32 -7.07
CA GLY A 625 -11.58 32.77 -7.52
C GLY A 625 -10.69 32.18 -6.42
N ALA A 626 -11.25 31.83 -5.26
CA ALA A 626 -10.52 31.01 -4.29
C ALA A 626 -10.18 29.64 -4.91
N THR A 627 -8.93 29.21 -4.75
CA THR A 627 -8.43 27.95 -5.33
C THR A 627 -8.36 26.81 -4.33
N ILE A 628 -8.45 27.12 -3.03
CA ILE A 628 -8.61 26.15 -1.94
C ILE A 628 -9.51 26.77 -0.88
N VAL A 629 -10.38 25.96 -0.26
CA VAL A 629 -11.17 26.37 0.91
C VAL A 629 -10.75 25.55 2.12
N GLN A 630 -10.36 26.22 3.20
CA GLN A 630 -10.14 25.57 4.49
C GLN A 630 -11.28 25.90 5.45
N LEU A 631 -11.96 24.83 5.87
CA LEU A 631 -13.03 24.91 6.83
C LEU A 631 -12.45 24.97 8.24
N ARG A 632 -12.57 26.15 8.87
CA ARG A 632 -12.06 26.43 10.22
C ARG A 632 -13.17 27.02 11.08
N GLU A 633 -14.00 26.13 11.60
CA GLU A 633 -15.08 26.45 12.54
C GLU A 633 -14.68 26.03 13.95
N LYS A 634 -14.33 27.00 14.81
CA LYS A 634 -13.92 26.74 16.20
C LYS A 634 -15.11 26.94 17.14
N GLY A 635 -15.36 25.98 18.01
CA GLY A 635 -16.43 26.04 19.02
C GLY A 635 -17.79 25.49 18.58
N VAL A 636 -17.85 24.79 17.43
CA VAL A 636 -19.02 24.00 17.00
C VAL A 636 -18.90 22.55 17.48
N SER A 637 -20.03 21.84 17.62
CA SER A 637 -20.00 20.42 17.96
C SER A 637 -19.42 19.58 16.82
N THR A 638 -18.92 18.37 17.11
CA THR A 638 -18.43 17.47 16.05
C THR A 638 -19.52 17.13 15.03
N SER A 639 -20.78 17.00 15.46
CA SER A 639 -21.89 16.72 14.55
C SER A 639 -22.12 17.88 13.59
N ASP A 640 -22.18 19.11 14.12
CA ASP A 640 -22.41 20.31 13.30
C ASP A 640 -21.24 20.55 12.33
N LEU A 641 -20.01 20.27 12.76
CA LEU A 641 -18.83 20.38 11.91
C LEU A 641 -18.88 19.38 10.75
N ILE A 642 -19.37 18.16 10.99
CA ILE A 642 -19.57 17.15 9.94
C ILE A 642 -20.61 17.64 8.92
N ASP A 643 -21.74 18.16 9.39
CA ASP A 643 -22.83 18.62 8.51
C ASP A 643 -22.40 19.85 7.69
N GLN A 644 -21.71 20.80 8.32
CA GLN A 644 -21.12 21.96 7.64
C GLN A 644 -20.06 21.54 6.62
N ALA A 645 -19.19 20.59 6.97
CA ALA A 645 -18.15 20.11 6.06
C ALA A 645 -18.74 19.43 4.82
N LYS A 646 -19.78 18.60 4.98
CA LYS A 646 -20.51 18.01 3.84
C LYS A 646 -21.10 19.07 2.93
N ALA A 647 -21.80 20.05 3.49
CA ALA A 647 -22.43 21.12 2.71
C ALA A 647 -21.39 21.98 1.96
N VAL A 648 -20.24 22.24 2.57
CA VAL A 648 -19.13 22.95 1.92
C VAL A 648 -18.49 22.11 0.81
N ILE A 649 -18.28 20.81 1.04
CA ILE A 649 -17.77 19.88 0.02
C ILE A 649 -18.70 19.82 -1.19
N GLU A 650 -20.02 19.75 -0.97
CA GLU A 650 -21.02 19.73 -2.05
C GLU A 650 -20.95 20.97 -2.95
N VAL A 651 -20.58 22.14 -2.41
CA VAL A 651 -20.42 23.37 -3.19
C VAL A 651 -19.07 23.48 -3.89
N CYS A 652 -17.99 23.08 -3.23
CA CYS A 652 -16.64 23.27 -3.74
C CYS A 652 -16.20 22.19 -4.73
N ARG A 653 -16.59 20.93 -4.51
CA ARG A 653 -16.15 19.78 -5.29
C ARG A 653 -16.58 19.83 -6.77
N PRO A 654 -17.81 20.26 -7.14
CA PRO A 654 -18.19 20.42 -8.55
C PRO A 654 -17.35 21.47 -9.29
N LEU A 655 -16.82 22.45 -8.56
CA LEU A 655 -16.01 23.55 -9.10
C LEU A 655 -14.50 23.23 -9.08
N GLY A 656 -14.13 22.00 -8.72
CA GLY A 656 -12.73 21.57 -8.64
C GLY A 656 -11.91 22.25 -7.55
N VAL A 657 -12.57 22.85 -6.54
CA VAL A 657 -11.90 23.52 -5.42
C VAL A 657 -11.81 22.56 -4.23
N PRO A 658 -10.60 22.16 -3.80
CA PRO A 658 -10.44 21.22 -2.69
C PRO A 658 -10.84 21.85 -1.35
N VAL A 659 -11.46 21.04 -0.50
CA VAL A 659 -11.84 21.39 0.87
C VAL A 659 -10.88 20.74 1.88
N ILE A 660 -10.26 21.59 2.69
CA ILE A 660 -9.31 21.19 3.73
C ILE A 660 -9.93 21.41 5.11
N VAL A 661 -10.07 20.35 5.90
CA VAL A 661 -10.59 20.47 7.27
C VAL A 661 -9.46 20.92 8.20
N ASN A 662 -9.71 21.91 9.04
CA ASN A 662 -8.72 22.40 10.00
C ASN A 662 -8.70 21.56 11.29
N ASP A 663 -7.52 21.15 11.74
CA ASP A 663 -7.18 20.43 13.00
C ASP A 663 -7.80 19.01 13.13
N ARG A 664 -9.01 18.78 12.61
CA ARG A 664 -9.84 17.57 12.81
C ARG A 664 -9.67 16.52 11.71
N VAL A 665 -8.59 15.74 11.80
CA VAL A 665 -8.29 14.61 10.89
C VAL A 665 -9.42 13.58 10.86
N ASP A 666 -10.02 13.30 12.02
CA ASP A 666 -11.15 12.38 12.19
C ASP A 666 -12.38 12.83 11.39
N VAL A 667 -12.70 14.13 11.43
CA VAL A 667 -13.80 14.71 10.64
C VAL A 667 -13.48 14.67 9.15
N ALA A 668 -12.25 15.04 8.76
CA ALA A 668 -11.80 14.99 7.37
C ALA A 668 -12.02 13.61 6.74
N ILE A 669 -11.74 12.54 7.48
CA ILE A 669 -11.98 11.16 7.06
C ILE A 669 -13.47 10.86 7.00
N ALA A 670 -14.23 11.23 8.04
CA ALA A 670 -15.66 10.93 8.13
C ALA A 670 -16.50 11.55 7.00
N VAL A 671 -16.08 12.72 6.48
CA VAL A 671 -16.79 13.42 5.39
C VAL A 671 -16.12 13.26 4.02
N ASP A 672 -15.07 12.43 3.94
CA ASP A 672 -14.26 12.27 2.73
C ASP A 672 -13.76 13.61 2.15
N ALA A 673 -13.27 14.51 3.02
CA ALA A 673 -12.69 15.78 2.60
C ALA A 673 -11.47 15.56 1.69
N ASP A 674 -11.09 16.60 0.93
CA ASP A 674 -9.94 16.52 0.02
C ASP A 674 -8.62 16.57 0.79
N GLY A 675 -8.62 17.07 2.02
CA GLY A 675 -7.47 17.03 2.91
C GLY A 675 -7.71 17.58 4.32
N VAL A 676 -6.62 17.68 5.06
CA VAL A 676 -6.57 18.24 6.42
C VAL A 676 -5.39 19.21 6.56
N HIS A 677 -5.55 20.24 7.36
CA HIS A 677 -4.45 21.11 7.79
C HIS A 677 -4.28 20.98 9.30
N VAL A 678 -3.07 20.67 9.75
CA VAL A 678 -2.74 20.50 11.17
C VAL A 678 -1.87 21.65 11.68
N GLY A 679 -2.23 22.19 12.84
CA GLY A 679 -1.43 23.14 13.59
C GLY A 679 -0.29 22.48 14.38
N GLU A 680 0.48 23.32 15.08
CA GLU A 680 1.66 22.90 15.86
C GLU A 680 1.29 22.01 17.06
N ASP A 681 0.16 22.31 17.71
CA ASP A 681 -0.34 21.60 18.90
C ASP A 681 -1.32 20.46 18.55
N ASP A 682 -1.59 20.26 17.26
CA ASP A 682 -2.53 19.27 16.77
C ASP A 682 -1.84 17.91 16.49
N MET A 683 -2.56 17.02 15.83
CA MET A 683 -2.05 15.72 15.41
C MET A 683 -0.78 15.89 14.55
N PRO A 684 0.33 15.18 14.85
CA PRO A 684 1.55 15.26 14.05
C PRO A 684 1.30 14.89 12.59
N VAL A 685 1.92 15.63 11.65
CA VAL A 685 1.79 15.46 10.18
C VAL A 685 1.92 14.00 9.76
N LYS A 686 2.91 13.28 10.29
CA LYS A 686 3.17 11.86 9.99
C LYS A 686 1.98 10.95 10.35
N ILE A 687 1.27 11.27 11.43
CA ILE A 687 0.09 10.52 11.88
C ILE A 687 -1.13 10.93 11.06
N ALA A 688 -1.33 12.25 10.84
CA ALA A 688 -2.40 12.76 10.00
C ALA A 688 -2.35 12.15 8.59
N ARG A 689 -1.17 12.15 7.94
CA ARG A 689 -0.90 11.48 6.65
C ARG A 689 -1.31 10.03 6.62
N LYS A 690 -0.97 9.28 7.67
CA LYS A 690 -1.25 7.86 7.75
C LYS A 690 -2.75 7.57 7.91
N MET A 691 -3.47 8.42 8.63
CA MET A 691 -4.91 8.27 8.85
C MET A 691 -5.71 8.68 7.62
N ILE A 692 -5.37 9.80 7.00
CA ILE A 692 -6.13 10.36 5.86
C ILE A 692 -5.76 9.70 4.52
N GLY A 693 -4.62 9.02 4.45
CA GLY A 693 -4.18 8.26 3.28
C GLY A 693 -3.24 9.03 2.33
N PRO A 694 -2.62 8.33 1.37
CA PRO A 694 -1.59 8.91 0.49
C PRO A 694 -2.15 9.84 -0.59
N MET A 695 -3.45 9.78 -0.87
CA MET A 695 -4.10 10.53 -1.96
C MET A 695 -4.72 11.86 -1.53
N LYS A 696 -4.84 12.11 -0.22
CA LYS A 696 -5.50 13.31 0.35
C LYS A 696 -4.47 14.38 0.69
N ILE A 697 -4.86 15.65 0.75
CA ILE A 697 -3.94 16.76 1.00
C ILE A 697 -3.63 16.85 2.51
N VAL A 698 -2.35 17.02 2.88
CA VAL A 698 -1.95 17.33 4.27
C VAL A 698 -1.16 18.63 4.32
N GLY A 699 -1.74 19.64 4.95
CA GLY A 699 -1.07 20.89 5.27
C GLY A 699 -0.55 20.92 6.71
N ALA A 700 0.55 21.63 6.94
CA ALA A 700 1.08 21.83 8.29
C ALA A 700 1.40 23.30 8.55
N SER A 701 1.05 23.81 9.73
CA SER A 701 1.52 25.13 10.18
C SER A 701 2.96 25.04 10.68
N VAL A 702 3.84 25.93 10.20
CA VAL A 702 5.26 25.97 10.58
C VAL A 702 5.73 27.41 10.83
N LYS A 703 6.74 27.56 11.69
CA LYS A 703 7.33 28.86 12.07
C LYS A 703 8.83 28.94 11.78
N THR A 704 9.51 27.81 11.56
CA THR A 704 10.96 27.77 11.27
C THR A 704 11.27 26.84 10.10
N PRO A 705 12.41 27.04 9.40
CA PRO A 705 12.88 26.14 8.34
C PRO A 705 12.99 24.67 8.80
N GLU A 706 13.42 24.43 10.04
CA GLU A 706 13.55 23.08 10.59
C GLU A 706 12.20 22.40 10.77
N GLN A 707 11.18 23.15 11.18
CA GLN A 707 9.81 22.65 11.25
C GLN A 707 9.25 22.35 9.86
N ALA A 708 9.55 23.18 8.86
CA ALA A 708 9.16 22.97 7.47
C ALA A 708 9.79 21.71 6.87
N MET A 709 11.11 21.54 6.97
CA MET A 709 11.81 20.34 6.52
C MET A 709 11.29 19.08 7.22
N ARG A 710 10.96 19.17 8.51
CA ARG A 710 10.35 18.07 9.25
C ARG A 710 8.96 17.74 8.72
N ALA A 711 8.11 18.74 8.48
CA ALA A 711 6.77 18.54 7.95
C ALA A 711 6.80 17.91 6.56
N GLU A 712 7.69 18.37 5.68
CA GLU A 712 7.92 17.80 4.34
C GLU A 712 8.33 16.33 4.42
N ARG A 713 9.37 16.03 5.21
CA ARG A 713 9.84 14.66 5.44
C ARG A 713 8.74 13.76 6.02
N ASP A 714 7.90 14.31 6.87
CA ASP A 714 6.80 13.60 7.53
C ASP A 714 5.55 13.48 6.65
N GLY A 715 5.59 14.03 5.43
CA GLY A 715 4.61 13.80 4.38
C GLY A 715 3.55 14.88 4.22
N ALA A 716 3.81 16.12 4.66
CA ALA A 716 3.02 17.28 4.26
C ALA A 716 3.13 17.51 2.75
N ASP A 717 2.03 17.95 2.13
CA ASP A 717 1.99 18.36 0.71
C ASP A 717 2.18 19.86 0.55
N TYR A 718 1.98 20.64 1.60
CA TYR A 718 2.32 22.05 1.68
C TYR A 718 2.49 22.48 3.14
N VAL A 719 3.14 23.62 3.35
CA VAL A 719 3.24 24.24 4.67
C VAL A 719 2.63 25.62 4.68
N GLY A 720 1.87 25.93 5.75
CA GLY A 720 1.39 27.26 6.05
C GLY A 720 2.38 27.97 6.98
N SER A 721 2.95 29.09 6.55
CA SER A 721 3.94 29.84 7.33
C SER A 721 3.42 31.22 7.70
N GLY A 722 3.29 31.51 9.01
CA GLY A 722 2.74 32.77 9.53
C GLY A 722 2.97 32.96 11.04
N ALA A 723 2.86 34.16 11.63
CA ALA A 723 2.16 35.39 11.20
C ALA A 723 3.07 36.48 10.59
N CYS A 724 2.78 36.87 9.35
CA CYS A 724 3.48 37.97 8.66
C CYS A 724 3.14 39.36 9.23
N TYR A 725 1.91 39.52 9.74
CA TYR A 725 1.38 40.74 10.37
C TYR A 725 0.47 40.39 11.55
N SER A 726 0.16 41.34 12.44
CA SER A 726 -0.72 41.11 13.58
C SER A 726 -2.14 40.74 13.12
N THR A 727 -2.80 39.80 13.81
CA THR A 727 -4.13 39.30 13.42
C THR A 727 -5.10 39.36 14.60
N SER A 728 -6.37 39.64 14.33
CA SER A 728 -7.45 39.58 15.33
C SER A 728 -8.07 38.18 15.48
N THR A 729 -7.62 37.21 14.68
CA THR A 729 -8.27 35.88 14.54
C THR A 729 -7.68 34.82 15.48
N LYS A 730 -6.45 35.00 15.97
CA LYS A 730 -5.77 34.08 16.93
C LYS A 730 -5.09 34.93 18.01
N SER A 731 -5.41 34.72 19.29
CA SER A 731 -4.90 35.52 20.41
C SER A 731 -3.45 35.20 20.82
N ASP A 732 -2.83 34.18 20.21
CA ASP A 732 -1.56 33.58 20.65
C ASP A 732 -0.54 33.37 19.50
N SER A 733 -0.56 34.23 18.47
CA SER A 733 0.38 34.12 17.35
C SER A 733 1.63 34.96 17.56
N THR A 734 2.80 34.32 17.68
CA THR A 734 4.11 34.96 17.57
C THR A 734 4.34 35.44 16.12
N LEU A 735 4.64 36.74 15.95
CA LEU A 735 5.01 37.34 14.66
C LEU A 735 6.38 36.82 14.23
N ILE A 736 6.45 36.16 13.07
CA ILE A 736 7.72 35.62 12.51
C ILE A 736 8.29 36.51 11.39
N GLY A 737 7.46 37.35 10.76
CA GLY A 737 7.86 38.29 9.70
C GLY A 737 8.15 37.65 8.33
N LEU A 738 8.29 38.49 7.30
CA LEU A 738 8.49 38.05 5.90
C LEU A 738 9.80 37.30 5.69
N GLU A 739 10.86 37.69 6.39
CA GLU A 739 12.18 37.04 6.29
C GLU A 739 12.15 35.57 6.71
N ALA A 740 11.34 35.22 7.72
CA ALA A 740 11.17 33.83 8.13
C ALA A 740 10.43 33.00 7.08
N VAL A 741 9.38 33.57 6.45
CA VAL A 741 8.64 32.91 5.36
C VAL A 741 9.56 32.66 4.17
N LYS A 742 10.42 33.62 3.83
CA LYS A 742 11.42 33.47 2.77
C LYS A 742 12.39 32.33 3.05
N LYS A 743 12.97 32.29 4.25
CA LYS A 743 13.88 31.19 4.67
C LYS A 743 13.21 29.82 4.67
N ILE A 744 11.92 29.76 5.04
CA ILE A 744 11.13 28.53 4.97
C ILE A 744 10.94 28.12 3.51
N LYS A 745 10.59 29.06 2.63
CA LYS A 745 10.43 28.79 1.20
C LYS A 745 11.71 28.30 0.52
N GLU A 746 12.87 28.76 0.98
CA GLU A 746 14.17 28.30 0.49
C GLU A 746 14.59 26.93 1.06
N ALA A 747 13.97 26.47 2.15
CA ALA A 747 14.37 25.26 2.87
C ALA A 747 13.59 23.99 2.50
N VAL A 748 12.49 24.11 1.74
CA VAL A 748 11.63 22.97 1.35
C VAL A 748 11.25 23.03 -0.12
N ASP A 749 11.02 21.88 -0.72
CA ASP A 749 10.61 21.74 -2.12
C ASP A 749 9.07 21.74 -2.28
N ILE A 750 8.33 21.42 -1.20
CA ILE A 750 6.87 21.52 -1.17
C ILE A 750 6.36 22.98 -1.15
N PRO A 751 5.14 23.25 -1.65
CA PRO A 751 4.54 24.59 -1.62
C PRO A 751 4.48 25.23 -0.22
N VAL A 752 4.78 26.53 -0.17
CA VAL A 752 4.69 27.37 1.04
C VAL A 752 3.60 28.41 0.85
N VAL A 753 2.58 28.35 1.70
CA VAL A 753 1.47 29.31 1.72
C VAL A 753 1.70 30.28 2.88
N ALA A 754 1.77 31.58 2.58
CA ALA A 754 1.90 32.61 3.60
C ALA A 754 0.56 32.81 4.32
N ILE A 755 0.57 32.80 5.67
CA ILE A 755 -0.65 32.89 6.48
C ILE A 755 -0.53 34.01 7.54
N GLY A 756 -1.67 34.57 7.93
CA GLY A 756 -1.77 35.49 9.07
C GLY A 756 -1.59 36.98 8.74
N GLY A 757 -2.69 37.74 8.88
CA GLY A 757 -2.70 39.21 8.82
C GLY A 757 -2.64 39.78 7.40
N ILE A 758 -3.02 38.97 6.41
CA ILE A 758 -2.90 39.31 4.99
C ILE A 758 -4.18 40.00 4.49
N ASP A 759 -4.00 41.16 3.86
CA ASP A 759 -5.06 42.00 3.30
C ASP A 759 -4.65 42.55 1.91
N GLN A 760 -5.53 43.37 1.31
CA GLN A 760 -5.30 43.90 -0.04
C GLN A 760 -4.06 44.81 -0.13
N LYS A 761 -3.65 45.41 0.99
CA LYS A 761 -2.54 46.37 1.03
C LYS A 761 -1.20 45.66 1.10
N ASN A 762 -1.13 44.50 1.74
CA ASN A 762 0.12 43.77 1.96
C ASN A 762 0.26 42.46 1.15
N ALA A 763 -0.79 41.96 0.50
CA ALA A 763 -0.74 40.71 -0.28
C ALA A 763 0.36 40.71 -1.37
N LYS A 764 0.53 41.83 -2.08
CA LYS A 764 1.55 41.98 -3.14
C LYS A 764 2.97 41.92 -2.59
N SER A 765 3.27 42.63 -1.50
CA SER A 765 4.60 42.62 -0.89
C SER A 765 4.95 41.24 -0.33
N VAL A 766 4.00 40.56 0.30
CA VAL A 766 4.22 39.19 0.81
C VAL A 766 4.66 38.26 -0.32
N LEU A 767 3.93 38.19 -1.43
CA LEU A 767 4.27 37.30 -2.54
C LEU A 767 5.59 37.66 -3.24
N VAL A 768 5.83 38.95 -3.48
CA VAL A 768 7.03 39.41 -4.20
C VAL A 768 8.30 39.26 -3.34
N GLU A 769 8.23 39.55 -2.04
CA GLU A 769 9.41 39.53 -1.17
C GLU A 769 9.76 38.14 -0.64
N THR A 770 8.75 37.29 -0.41
CA THR A 770 8.96 35.94 0.16
C THR A 770 9.01 34.83 -0.87
N ASN A 771 8.52 35.10 -2.09
CA ASN A 771 8.35 34.11 -3.15
C ASN A 771 7.46 32.92 -2.76
N ALA A 772 6.52 33.13 -1.82
CA ALA A 772 5.53 32.13 -1.43
C ALA A 772 4.64 31.70 -2.61
N ASP A 773 4.20 30.45 -2.59
CA ASP A 773 3.40 29.83 -3.67
C ASP A 773 1.90 30.18 -3.57
N GLY A 774 1.49 30.85 -2.49
CA GLY A 774 0.13 31.31 -2.29
C GLY A 774 -0.11 32.04 -0.97
N LEU A 775 -1.32 32.57 -0.81
CA LEU A 775 -1.74 33.32 0.37
C LEU A 775 -2.98 32.69 1.02
N ALA A 776 -2.95 32.52 2.34
CA ALA A 776 -4.14 32.19 3.12
C ALA A 776 -4.79 33.43 3.73
N VAL A 777 -6.08 33.60 3.44
CA VAL A 777 -6.83 34.82 3.73
C VAL A 777 -8.12 34.49 4.47
N VAL A 778 -8.40 35.25 5.54
CA VAL A 778 -9.57 35.08 6.40
C VAL A 778 -10.45 36.34 6.35
N SER A 779 -10.19 37.30 7.24
CA SER A 779 -11.07 38.45 7.50
C SER A 779 -11.12 39.45 6.35
N SER A 780 -10.02 39.66 5.62
CA SER A 780 -10.01 40.63 4.51
C SER A 780 -10.93 40.24 3.33
N VAL A 781 -11.42 39.00 3.33
CA VAL A 781 -12.42 38.45 2.41
C VAL A 781 -13.77 38.28 3.11
N PHE A 782 -13.81 37.51 4.19
CA PHE A 782 -15.07 37.12 4.85
C PHE A 782 -15.71 38.23 5.69
N ASP A 783 -15.05 39.37 5.93
CA ASP A 783 -15.66 40.54 6.61
C ASP A 783 -16.34 41.51 5.62
N SER A 784 -16.16 41.31 4.31
CA SER A 784 -16.83 42.11 3.28
C SER A 784 -18.30 41.71 3.16
N PRO A 785 -19.29 42.62 3.01
CA PRO A 785 -20.69 42.27 2.77
C PRO A 785 -20.89 41.49 1.45
N ASP A 786 -20.01 41.69 0.46
CA ASP A 786 -19.92 40.89 -0.76
C ASP A 786 -18.59 40.11 -0.76
N VAL A 787 -18.68 38.79 -0.53
CA VAL A 787 -17.50 37.91 -0.48
C VAL A 787 -16.94 37.66 -1.88
N ALA A 788 -17.82 37.54 -2.90
CA ALA A 788 -17.41 37.21 -4.26
C ALA A 788 -16.61 38.34 -4.87
N GLN A 789 -17.14 39.57 -4.80
CA GLN A 789 -16.42 40.76 -5.28
C GLN A 789 -15.07 40.92 -4.56
N ARG A 790 -15.05 40.71 -3.25
CA ARG A 790 -13.84 40.87 -2.46
C ARG A 790 -12.79 39.80 -2.76
N CYS A 791 -13.20 38.56 -2.99
CA CYS A 791 -12.33 37.50 -3.47
C CYS A 791 -11.77 37.83 -4.85
N GLU A 792 -12.58 38.37 -5.76
CA GLU A 792 -12.14 38.73 -7.12
C GLU A 792 -11.07 39.85 -7.08
N GLU A 793 -11.26 40.86 -6.24
CA GLU A 793 -10.28 41.92 -6.00
C GLU A 793 -8.96 41.35 -5.46
N MET A 794 -9.04 40.48 -4.45
CA MET A 794 -7.86 39.81 -3.88
C MET A 794 -7.15 38.93 -4.93
N ARG A 795 -7.93 38.21 -5.73
CA ARG A 795 -7.42 37.33 -6.79
C ARG A 795 -6.61 38.10 -7.82
N LYS A 796 -7.10 39.26 -8.27
CA LYS A 796 -6.38 40.14 -9.18
C LYS A 796 -5.03 40.59 -8.62
N ILE A 797 -4.98 40.94 -7.34
CA ILE A 797 -3.75 41.33 -6.65
C ILE A 797 -2.75 40.16 -6.60
N ILE A 798 -3.21 38.95 -6.26
CA ILE A 798 -2.39 37.73 -6.24
C ILE A 798 -1.81 37.43 -7.63
N ASP A 799 -2.65 37.44 -8.67
CA ASP A 799 -2.23 37.11 -10.03
C ASP A 799 -1.27 38.17 -10.62
N GLU A 800 -1.41 39.45 -10.25
CA GLU A 800 -0.46 40.50 -10.63
C GLU A 800 0.88 40.36 -9.89
N ALA A 801 0.84 40.09 -8.59
CA ALA A 801 2.03 39.91 -7.75
C ALA A 801 2.87 38.71 -8.22
N MET A 802 2.23 37.57 -8.50
CA MET A 802 2.93 36.37 -8.99
C MET A 802 3.52 36.56 -10.39
N ARG A 803 2.87 37.32 -11.27
CA ARG A 803 3.44 37.69 -12.58
C ARG A 803 4.69 38.55 -12.43
N THR A 804 4.68 39.48 -11.47
CA THR A 804 5.83 40.35 -11.18
C THR A 804 7.00 39.55 -10.60
N ALA A 805 6.73 38.64 -9.66
CA ALA A 805 7.74 37.75 -9.08
C ALA A 805 8.36 36.79 -10.11
N ALA A 806 7.59 36.33 -11.10
CA ALA A 806 8.10 35.48 -12.19
C ALA A 806 8.99 36.23 -13.18
N CYS A 807 8.72 37.52 -13.43
CA CYS A 807 9.48 38.32 -14.40
C CYS A 807 10.87 38.74 -13.88
N GLY A 808 11.09 38.74 -12.57
CA GLY A 808 12.39 38.96 -11.93
C GLY A 808 13.32 37.73 -11.91
N ARG A 809 12.90 36.59 -12.49
CA ARG A 809 13.67 35.33 -12.55
C ARG A 809 14.43 35.11 -13.88
N LYS A 810 14.61 36.16 -14.70
CA LYS A 810 15.45 36.09 -15.91
C LYS A 810 16.87 36.57 -15.65
#